data_AF-A0A7V2INW5-F1
#
_entry.id   AF-A0A7V2INW5-F1
#
_cell.length_a   1.000
_cell.length_b   1.000
_cell.length_c   1.000
_cell.angle_alpha   90.00
_cell.angle_beta   90.00
_cell.angle_gamma   90.00
#
_symmetry.space_group_name_H-M   'P 1'
#
loop_
_entity.id
_entity.type
_entity.pdbx_description
1 polymer ?
#
loop_
_entity_poly.entity_id
_entity_poly.type
_entity_poly.pdbx_seq_one_letter_code
_entity_poly.pdbx_strand_id
1 'polypeptide(L)'
;MNVFELRERLVGDYASFVTSFINIRDPRIRQEVRGRMDEGLLWPDPLIQLNPCFEPGESIDELVDAGVLQDECRSIFRLKSGPADSGKTLRLHRHQSEAVNAAFTGRNYVLTTGTGSGKSLAYIVPIVDHVLRNGSGRGIQAIVVYPMNALANSQLNELEKFINFGYPDGRGRVTFRRYTGQESSEQQGEIVGNPPDILLTNYVMLELILTRPREKPLIRAASGLRFLVLDELHTYRGRQGADVAMLIRRARDAFGADRLQHVGTSATLVAGGSWADQQAEVARVSATLFGAEVRPECVIGETLRRVTPEPNTGDQSFLDRLRSRLADSEASVPSDFEQIVSDPLAAWIESTFGIRREPESGRLVRQRPRSITGVNGAVQELSTLTGQPVEHCVTAIQQVLLAGYNCPHPETGFPVFAFRVHQFISRGDTVYASLQPETDRHITLFGQQYVPGDRNRVLLPLVFCRECGQEYYCVRREQGERAGEARLASRDLTDTRAEPDSEPGFLYVSSDLPWPQDGDELLSRLPEDWLDADGRLLARRRRDLPQAVRVSADGRLGGEGLPAWYVAAPFRFCLRCGVSYGFRQRSDFHKLSALGSGGRSTATTILSLAAIIHLRQMPLADEARKLLSFTDNRQDASLQAGHFNDFVEVGRLRAALYLAATQAGAQGLRHDELAMKVFQALGLKFTEYASDPGARFQARDETDRVLRSVLGYRLYRDLLRGWRITAPNLEQVGLLAIDYPYLSQVCEADDIWQECHPALAQSSVEKRMEVCRVLLDLMRRGLAIKVEYLDPAFQERLLLQSSQRLIPPWGFDEIERVGDLEHAAVLYPRPYRQAQDYGGDVFLSPMSGFGQYLRRPQTLGVGRLSLADTDRIIKDLLRSLRMGGLVTVAREPRDDQDVPGYQLAADSMVWRAGDGSRAYHDPIRQPTIGSEAARPNPFFQQYYRAVATQTAGIEAREHTAQVSYEDRQRREEAFRQGRLPILYCSPTMELGIDIAQLNAVNMRNVPPTPANYAQRSGRAGRSGQPAMVFTYCASGSPHDQYF
;
A
#
# COMPACT_ATOMS: atom_id res chain seq x y z
N MET A 1 -1.51 14.05 19.51
CA MET A 1 -1.75 12.83 18.71
C MET A 1 -1.59 11.61 19.59
N ASN A 2 -2.56 10.70 19.61
CA ASN A 2 -2.39 9.38 20.24
C ASN A 2 -1.96 8.37 19.15
N VAL A 3 -0.68 8.01 19.14
CA VAL A 3 -0.11 7.09 18.13
C VAL A 3 -0.57 5.64 18.33
N PHE A 4 -0.88 5.24 19.56
CA PHE A 4 -1.39 3.90 19.85
C PHE A 4 -2.81 3.72 19.30
N GLU A 5 -3.67 4.74 19.49
CA GLU A 5 -5.00 4.79 18.89
C GLU A 5 -4.93 4.76 17.35
N LEU A 6 -4.01 5.50 16.73
CA LEU A 6 -3.80 5.45 15.28
C LEU A 6 -3.46 4.02 14.82
N ARG A 7 -2.57 3.34 15.55
CA ARG A 7 -2.16 1.97 15.27
C ARG A 7 -3.33 1.00 15.39
N GLU A 8 -4.11 1.09 16.46
CA GLU A 8 -5.28 0.22 16.68
C GLU A 8 -6.31 0.35 15.56
N ARG A 9 -6.66 1.60 15.19
CA ARG A 9 -7.60 1.85 14.09
C ARG A 9 -7.07 1.37 12.74
N LEU A 10 -5.78 1.61 12.45
CA LEU A 10 -5.14 1.18 11.21
C LEU A 10 -5.12 -0.36 11.09
N VAL A 11 -4.76 -1.07 12.17
CA VAL A 11 -4.78 -2.53 12.21
C VAL A 11 -6.22 -3.06 12.12
N GLY A 12 -7.17 -2.43 12.81
CA GLY A 12 -8.58 -2.80 12.78
C GLY A 12 -9.20 -2.71 11.38
N ASP A 13 -8.95 -1.61 10.65
CA ASP A 13 -9.44 -1.42 9.29
C ASP A 13 -8.84 -2.47 8.32
N TYR A 14 -7.55 -2.76 8.47
CA TYR A 14 -6.88 -3.78 7.65
C TYR A 14 -7.33 -5.21 8.00
N ALA A 15 -7.54 -5.50 9.28
CA ALA A 15 -8.09 -6.79 9.74
C ALA A 15 -9.51 -7.01 9.20
N SER A 16 -10.36 -5.98 9.24
CA SER A 16 -11.70 -6.00 8.63
C SER A 16 -11.62 -6.30 7.13
N PHE A 17 -10.69 -5.66 6.42
CA PHE A 17 -10.44 -5.94 5.00
C PHE A 17 -10.03 -7.39 4.74
N VAL A 18 -9.00 -7.91 5.42
CA VAL A 18 -8.47 -9.26 5.19
C VAL A 18 -9.52 -10.34 5.52
N THR A 19 -10.20 -10.20 6.65
CA THR A 19 -11.19 -11.18 7.12
C THR A 19 -12.47 -11.17 6.28
N SER A 20 -12.78 -10.07 5.59
CA SER A 20 -13.99 -9.94 4.74
C SER A 20 -14.01 -10.87 3.51
N PHE A 21 -12.87 -11.41 3.09
CA PHE A 21 -12.76 -12.22 1.87
C PHE A 21 -13.01 -13.71 2.06
N ILE A 22 -13.15 -14.17 3.31
CA ILE A 22 -13.07 -15.60 3.63
C ILE A 22 -14.26 -15.96 4.49
N ASN A 23 -14.93 -17.02 4.08
CA ASN A 23 -15.91 -17.72 4.89
C ASN A 23 -15.34 -19.10 5.20
N ILE A 24 -15.24 -19.47 6.49
CA ILE A 24 -14.69 -20.76 6.94
C ILE A 24 -15.79 -21.52 7.67
N ARG A 25 -16.18 -22.67 7.11
CA ARG A 25 -17.22 -23.53 7.69
C ARG A 25 -16.71 -24.29 8.91
N ASP A 26 -15.61 -25.01 8.76
CA ASP A 26 -15.03 -25.84 9.81
C ASP A 26 -14.70 -24.99 11.07
N PRO A 27 -15.24 -25.35 12.24
CA PRO A 27 -15.04 -24.57 13.45
C PRO A 27 -13.60 -24.62 13.99
N ARG A 28 -12.87 -25.72 13.82
CA ARG A 28 -11.46 -25.87 14.25
C ARG A 28 -10.55 -24.99 13.39
N ILE A 29 -10.74 -25.01 12.07
CA ILE A 29 -9.99 -24.12 11.17
C ILE A 29 -10.34 -22.66 11.48
N ARG A 30 -11.62 -22.34 11.62
CA ARG A 30 -12.05 -20.97 11.93
C ARG A 30 -11.47 -20.49 13.27
N GLN A 31 -11.44 -21.35 14.28
CA GLN A 31 -10.85 -21.05 15.58
C GLN A 31 -9.33 -20.88 15.51
N GLU A 32 -8.62 -21.75 14.79
CA GLU A 32 -7.17 -21.61 14.59
C GLU A 32 -6.85 -20.30 13.85
N VAL A 33 -7.55 -19.99 12.75
CA VAL A 33 -7.33 -18.76 12.00
C VAL A 33 -7.59 -17.52 12.86
N ARG A 34 -8.70 -17.49 13.61
CA ARG A 34 -9.00 -16.38 14.52
C ARG A 34 -7.98 -16.29 15.65
N GLY A 35 -7.67 -17.40 16.31
CA GLY A 35 -6.68 -17.45 17.39
C GLY A 35 -5.33 -16.91 16.95
N ARG A 36 -4.82 -17.31 15.78
CA ARG A 36 -3.57 -16.77 15.22
C ARG A 36 -3.64 -15.30 14.85
N MET A 37 -4.78 -14.82 14.34
CA MET A 37 -4.99 -13.40 14.07
C MET A 37 -5.00 -12.57 15.36
N ASP A 38 -5.65 -13.09 16.40
CA ASP A 38 -5.74 -12.47 17.73
C ASP A 38 -4.37 -12.50 18.44
N GLU A 39 -3.56 -13.55 18.22
CA GLU A 39 -2.14 -13.63 18.61
C GLU A 39 -1.23 -12.67 17.80
N GLY A 40 -1.77 -11.96 16.81
CA GLY A 40 -1.04 -10.96 16.04
C GLY A 40 -0.19 -11.52 14.89
N LEU A 41 -0.49 -12.72 14.35
CA LEU A 41 0.28 -13.31 13.26
C LEU A 41 0.49 -12.36 12.06
N LEU A 42 -0.57 -11.66 11.67
CA LEU A 42 -0.54 -10.75 10.52
C LEU A 42 -0.13 -9.32 10.88
N TRP A 43 -0.15 -8.99 12.17
CA TRP A 43 0.10 -7.66 12.71
C TRP A 43 0.70 -7.78 14.11
N PRO A 44 1.95 -8.25 14.23
CA PRO A 44 2.57 -8.51 15.53
C PRO A 44 2.60 -7.25 16.40
N ASP A 45 2.79 -7.44 17.71
CA ASP A 45 2.88 -6.32 18.65
C ASP A 45 3.95 -5.32 18.21
N PRO A 46 3.62 -4.01 18.15
CA PRO A 46 4.53 -3.03 17.56
C PRO A 46 5.78 -2.84 18.43
N LEU A 47 6.92 -2.64 17.78
CA LEU A 47 8.17 -2.32 18.47
C LEU A 47 8.20 -0.83 18.81
N ILE A 48 8.54 -0.53 20.06
CA ILE A 48 8.75 0.84 20.52
C ILE A 48 10.22 1.18 20.42
N GLN A 49 10.51 2.28 19.72
CA GLN A 49 11.83 2.89 19.67
C GLN A 49 11.78 4.26 20.34
N LEU A 50 12.33 4.38 21.55
CA LEU A 50 12.50 5.66 22.21
C LEU A 50 13.83 6.29 21.76
N ASN A 51 13.81 7.56 21.34
CA ASN A 51 14.99 8.30 20.95
C ASN A 51 15.64 8.91 22.21
N PRO A 52 16.89 8.55 22.53
CA PRO A 52 17.57 9.10 23.71
C PRO A 52 17.97 10.56 23.52
N CYS A 53 18.22 11.24 24.63
CA CYS A 53 18.86 12.56 24.62
C CYS A 53 20.37 12.45 24.36
N PHE A 54 20.90 13.42 23.64
CA PHE A 54 22.35 13.59 23.46
C PHE A 54 22.95 14.37 24.62
N GLU A 55 24.16 14.01 25.02
CA GLU A 55 24.95 14.75 25.99
C GLU A 55 25.29 16.14 25.43
N PRO A 56 25.05 17.24 26.18
CA PRO A 56 25.47 18.57 25.77
C PRO A 56 27.00 18.66 25.75
N GLY A 57 27.53 19.25 24.68
CA GLY A 57 28.93 19.62 24.58
C GLY A 57 29.15 21.09 24.91
N GLU A 58 30.33 21.56 24.53
CA GLU A 58 30.74 22.95 24.59
C GLU A 58 29.84 23.82 23.69
N SER A 59 29.55 25.04 24.14
CA SER A 59 28.90 26.05 23.30
C SER A 59 29.89 26.70 22.33
N ILE A 60 29.37 27.32 21.28
CA ILE A 60 30.20 28.11 20.34
C ILE A 60 31.00 29.17 21.10
N ASP A 61 30.39 29.80 22.11
CA ASP A 61 31.05 30.80 22.94
C ASP A 61 32.24 30.21 23.72
N GLU A 62 32.03 29.09 24.40
CA GLU A 62 33.07 28.39 25.15
C GLU A 62 34.24 27.93 24.25
N LEU A 63 33.95 27.47 23.03
CA LEU A 63 34.98 27.07 22.06
C LEU A 63 35.78 28.25 21.50
N VAL A 64 35.16 29.43 21.39
CA VAL A 64 35.86 30.67 21.02
C VAL A 64 36.73 31.16 22.18
N ASP A 65 36.20 31.17 23.41
CA ASP A 65 36.97 31.52 24.61
C ASP A 65 38.20 30.61 24.81
N ALA A 66 38.08 29.33 24.46
CA ALA A 66 39.18 28.38 24.48
C ALA A 66 40.19 28.54 23.31
N GLY A 67 39.95 29.47 22.38
CA GLY A 67 40.79 29.70 21.20
C GLY A 67 40.67 28.64 20.10
N VAL A 68 39.77 27.66 20.26
CA VAL A 68 39.52 26.59 19.27
C VAL A 68 38.84 27.16 18.03
N LEU A 69 37.91 28.11 18.23
CA LEU A 69 37.21 28.81 17.15
C LEU A 69 37.59 30.30 17.11
N GLN A 70 37.45 30.89 15.93
CA GLN A 70 37.66 32.31 15.66
C GLN A 70 36.46 33.15 16.14
N ASP A 71 36.69 34.39 16.61
CA ASP A 71 35.69 35.26 17.24
C ASP A 71 34.38 35.44 16.44
N GLU A 72 34.44 35.61 15.12
CA GLU A 72 33.25 35.80 14.28
C GLU A 72 32.33 34.57 14.25
N CYS A 73 32.82 33.38 14.60
CA CYS A 73 31.97 32.20 14.78
C CYS A 73 30.85 32.44 15.79
N ARG A 74 31.08 33.31 16.80
CA ARG A 74 30.06 33.73 17.76
C ARG A 74 28.85 34.37 17.09
N SER A 75 29.03 35.14 16.03
CA SER A 75 27.91 35.83 15.36
C SER A 75 27.23 34.95 14.30
N ILE A 76 27.99 34.02 13.72
CA ILE A 76 27.48 33.10 12.68
C ILE A 76 26.64 32.00 13.29
N PHE A 77 27.20 31.25 14.25
CA PHE A 77 26.57 30.05 14.80
C PHE A 77 25.71 30.37 16.02
N ARG A 78 24.54 30.95 15.76
CA ARG A 78 23.50 31.24 16.76
C ARG A 78 22.18 30.57 16.39
N LEU A 79 21.35 30.32 17.39
CA LEU A 79 19.95 29.91 17.20
C LEU A 79 19.14 31.13 16.75
N LYS A 80 18.86 31.25 15.45
CA LYS A 80 18.17 32.39 14.82
C LYS A 80 16.75 31.99 14.38
N SER A 81 15.78 32.86 14.65
CA SER A 81 14.35 32.68 14.32
C SER A 81 13.98 33.26 12.95
N GLY A 82 14.84 34.13 12.39
CA GLY A 82 14.62 34.79 11.10
C GLY A 82 15.82 35.64 10.66
N PRO A 83 15.75 36.29 9.48
CA PRO A 83 16.87 37.00 8.88
C PRO A 83 17.39 38.20 9.69
N ALA A 84 16.50 38.84 10.46
CA ALA A 84 16.81 39.99 11.31
C ALA A 84 17.17 39.62 12.77
N ASP A 85 17.12 38.33 13.12
CA ASP A 85 17.42 37.85 14.48
C ASP A 85 18.92 37.63 14.66
N SER A 86 19.53 38.30 15.64
CA SER A 86 20.94 38.09 16.02
C SER A 86 21.18 36.74 16.72
N GLY A 87 20.10 36.09 17.17
CA GLY A 87 20.07 34.73 17.69
C GLY A 87 20.63 34.55 19.12
N LYS A 88 20.39 33.36 19.68
CA LYS A 88 20.89 32.94 21.00
C LYS A 88 22.10 32.01 20.89
N THR A 89 22.87 31.86 21.97
CA THR A 89 24.01 30.92 22.04
C THR A 89 23.60 29.52 21.58
N LEU A 90 24.34 29.00 20.60
CA LEU A 90 24.22 27.64 20.15
C LEU A 90 25.12 26.76 21.02
N ARG A 91 24.51 25.83 21.76
CA ARG A 91 25.24 24.74 22.42
C ARG A 91 25.29 23.53 21.50
N LEU A 92 26.49 23.01 21.28
CA LEU A 92 26.68 21.82 20.45
C LEU A 92 26.36 20.56 21.26
N HIS A 93 25.98 19.48 20.58
CA HIS A 93 26.04 18.15 21.19
C HIS A 93 27.50 17.72 21.38
N ARG A 94 27.76 16.85 22.35
CA ARG A 94 29.12 16.40 22.68
C ARG A 94 29.88 15.84 21.48
N HIS A 95 29.21 15.04 20.63
CA HIS A 95 29.82 14.49 19.41
C HIS A 95 30.11 15.56 18.34
N GLN A 96 29.40 16.69 18.34
CA GLN A 96 29.69 17.82 17.45
C GLN A 96 30.90 18.61 17.97
N SER A 97 30.99 18.86 19.28
CA SER A 97 32.14 19.58 19.85
C SER A 97 33.42 18.73 19.79
N GLU A 98 33.33 17.41 20.00
CA GLU A 98 34.43 16.47 19.75
C GLU A 98 34.90 16.50 18.29
N ALA A 99 33.98 16.63 17.33
CA ALA A 99 34.33 16.77 15.92
C ALA A 99 35.01 18.11 15.62
N VAL A 100 34.58 19.20 16.24
CA VAL A 100 35.25 20.50 16.14
C VAL A 100 36.67 20.43 16.69
N ASN A 101 36.86 19.80 17.85
CA ASN A 101 38.19 19.60 18.44
C ASN A 101 39.07 18.69 17.57
N ALA A 102 38.54 17.59 17.05
CA ALA A 102 39.27 16.72 16.12
C ALA A 102 39.69 17.49 14.87
N ALA A 103 38.79 18.31 14.32
CA ALA A 103 39.07 19.15 13.17
C ALA A 103 40.21 20.14 13.45
N PHE A 104 40.19 20.80 14.63
CA PHE A 104 41.22 21.73 15.08
C PHE A 104 42.62 21.10 15.15
N THR A 105 42.73 19.82 15.52
CA THR A 105 44.02 19.10 15.51
C THR A 105 44.57 18.80 14.10
N GLY A 106 43.78 19.02 13.06
CA GLY A 106 44.14 18.74 11.68
C GLY A 106 44.10 17.27 11.26
N ARG A 107 43.55 16.38 12.10
CA ARG A 107 43.41 14.94 11.82
C ARG A 107 42.16 14.64 10.99
N ASN A 108 42.21 13.59 10.16
CA ASN A 108 41.01 13.07 9.50
C ASN A 108 40.08 12.43 10.54
N TYR A 109 38.77 12.66 10.40
CA TYR A 109 37.80 12.14 11.37
C TYR A 109 36.51 11.69 10.69
N VAL A 110 35.79 10.81 11.39
CA VAL A 110 34.51 10.25 10.91
C VAL A 110 33.49 10.33 12.03
N LEU A 111 32.36 10.95 11.74
CA LEU A 111 31.23 11.04 12.67
C LEU A 111 30.18 9.97 12.34
N THR A 112 29.95 9.05 13.27
CA THR A 112 28.96 7.97 13.16
C THR A 112 27.85 8.15 14.19
N THR A 113 26.75 8.79 13.79
CA THR A 113 25.62 9.11 14.69
C THR A 113 24.28 8.99 13.99
N GLY A 114 23.21 8.68 14.73
CA GLY A 114 21.86 8.48 14.17
C GLY A 114 21.31 9.64 13.33
N THR A 115 20.21 9.41 12.62
CA THR A 115 19.53 10.49 11.88
C THR A 115 19.00 11.55 12.86
N GLY A 116 19.11 12.84 12.49
CA GLY A 116 18.66 13.95 13.33
C GLY A 116 19.62 14.41 14.43
N SER A 117 20.84 13.86 14.52
CA SER A 117 21.88 14.25 15.50
C SER A 117 22.64 15.55 15.18
N GLY A 118 22.24 16.26 14.10
CA GLY A 118 22.92 17.48 13.64
C GLY A 118 24.33 17.24 13.07
N LYS A 119 24.55 16.15 12.31
CA LYS A 119 25.87 15.80 11.72
C LYS A 119 26.51 16.94 10.91
N SER A 120 25.70 17.79 10.27
CA SER A 120 26.18 18.88 9.43
C SER A 120 27.05 19.89 10.18
N LEU A 121 26.65 20.27 11.40
CA LEU A 121 27.42 21.21 12.23
C LEU A 121 28.83 20.70 12.56
N ALA A 122 29.03 19.39 12.62
CA ALA A 122 30.31 18.77 12.93
C ALA A 122 31.38 18.97 11.83
N TYR A 123 30.99 19.35 10.61
CA TYR A 123 31.91 19.72 9.54
C TYR A 123 31.74 21.16 9.07
N ILE A 124 30.53 21.74 9.15
CA ILE A 124 30.29 23.14 8.77
C ILE A 124 31.04 24.09 9.71
N VAL A 125 31.00 23.88 11.02
CA VAL A 125 31.65 24.77 12.00
C VAL A 125 33.17 24.84 11.76
N PRO A 126 33.90 23.71 11.65
CA PRO A 126 35.33 23.75 11.36
C PRO A 126 35.70 24.35 9.99
N ILE A 127 34.88 24.11 8.96
CA ILE A 127 35.12 24.68 7.62
C ILE A 127 35.00 26.20 7.66
N VAL A 128 33.93 26.71 8.26
CA VAL A 128 33.71 28.16 8.38
C VAL A 128 34.80 28.82 9.22
N ASP A 129 35.18 28.22 10.35
CA ASP A 129 36.31 28.68 11.16
C ASP A 129 37.61 28.82 10.33
N HIS A 130 37.92 27.81 9.53
CA HIS A 130 39.09 27.83 8.67
C HIS A 130 39.06 28.95 7.64
N VAL A 131 37.92 29.16 6.96
CA VAL A 131 37.76 30.25 5.99
C VAL A 131 37.90 31.61 6.68
N LEU A 132 37.36 31.78 7.88
CA LEU A 132 37.49 33.02 8.64
C LEU A 132 38.95 33.31 9.03
N ARG A 133 39.70 32.28 9.45
CA ARG A 133 41.12 32.42 9.81
C ARG A 133 42.02 32.71 8.60
N ASN A 134 41.71 32.15 7.44
CA ASN A 134 42.53 32.28 6.23
C ASN A 134 42.09 33.39 5.28
N GLY A 135 40.88 33.92 5.45
CA GLY A 135 40.27 34.92 4.60
C GLY A 135 39.47 34.32 3.44
N SER A 136 38.33 34.94 3.14
CA SER A 136 37.46 34.60 2.00
C SER A 136 38.03 35.10 0.66
N GLY A 137 37.65 34.47 -0.45
CA GLY A 137 38.01 34.86 -1.81
C GLY A 137 39.41 34.40 -2.25
N ARG A 138 40.04 33.48 -1.51
CA ARG A 138 41.35 32.91 -1.82
C ARG A 138 41.29 31.61 -2.64
N GLY A 139 40.16 31.38 -3.32
CA GLY A 139 39.84 30.12 -3.98
C GLY A 139 39.00 29.20 -3.09
N ILE A 140 38.85 27.95 -3.53
CA ILE A 140 38.02 26.94 -2.87
C ILE A 140 38.84 26.32 -1.72
N GLN A 141 38.35 26.50 -0.50
CA GLN A 141 38.99 26.01 0.72
C GLN A 141 38.36 24.70 1.23
N ALA A 142 37.10 24.45 0.87
CA ALA A 142 36.39 23.21 1.20
C ALA A 142 35.50 22.72 0.06
N ILE A 143 35.48 21.40 -0.15
CA ILE A 143 34.52 20.72 -1.04
C ILE A 143 33.71 19.73 -0.20
N VAL A 144 32.38 19.83 -0.29
CA VAL A 144 31.46 18.88 0.34
C VAL A 144 30.78 18.04 -0.73
N VAL A 145 30.96 16.73 -0.64
CA VAL A 145 30.45 15.75 -1.60
C VAL A 145 29.24 15.04 -1.01
N TYR A 146 28.08 15.28 -1.61
CA TYR A 146 26.83 14.64 -1.27
C TYR A 146 26.51 13.48 -2.23
N PRO A 147 25.88 12.39 -1.76
CA PRO A 147 25.46 11.31 -2.64
C PRO A 147 24.30 11.71 -3.57
N MET A 148 23.50 12.72 -3.19
CA MET A 148 22.31 13.13 -3.92
C MET A 148 22.13 14.66 -3.92
N ASN A 149 21.60 15.19 -5.02
CA ASN A 149 21.35 16.63 -5.18
C ASN A 149 20.38 17.19 -4.13
N ALA A 150 19.38 16.41 -3.71
CA ALA A 150 18.42 16.85 -2.69
C ALA A 150 19.12 17.23 -1.38
N LEU A 151 20.11 16.43 -0.95
CA LEU A 151 20.89 16.71 0.24
C LEU A 151 21.72 17.98 0.07
N ALA A 152 22.34 18.18 -1.09
CA ALA A 152 23.07 19.42 -1.39
C ALA A 152 22.15 20.67 -1.28
N ASN A 153 20.88 20.57 -1.68
CA ASN A 153 19.92 21.67 -1.60
C ASN A 153 19.54 21.97 -0.15
N SER A 154 19.26 20.93 0.64
CA SER A 154 18.95 21.09 2.06
C SER A 154 20.12 21.74 2.81
N GLN A 155 21.34 21.36 2.49
CA GLN A 155 22.54 21.89 3.14
C GLN A 155 22.88 23.31 2.69
N LEU A 156 22.60 23.67 1.43
CA LEU A 156 22.67 25.05 0.95
C LEU A 156 21.77 25.97 1.78
N ASN A 157 20.50 25.59 1.95
CA ASN A 157 19.54 26.35 2.75
C ASN A 157 19.95 26.46 4.23
N GLU A 158 20.58 25.41 4.78
CA GLU A 158 21.08 25.40 6.17
C GLU A 158 22.27 26.36 6.34
N LEU A 159 23.22 26.34 5.40
CA LEU A 159 24.34 27.28 5.36
C LEU A 159 23.87 28.73 5.23
N GLU A 160 22.86 29.01 4.40
CA GLU A 160 22.27 30.35 4.29
C GLU A 160 21.74 30.87 5.63
N LYS A 161 21.05 30.02 6.40
CA LYS A 161 20.51 30.42 7.72
C LYS A 161 21.61 30.80 8.71
N PHE A 162 22.73 30.06 8.74
CA PHE A 162 23.81 30.37 9.67
C PHE A 162 24.67 31.56 9.19
N ILE A 163 25.10 31.53 7.93
CA ILE A 163 26.13 32.43 7.40
C ILE A 163 25.55 33.79 6.99
N ASN A 164 24.33 33.85 6.44
CA ASN A 164 23.78 35.09 5.89
C ASN A 164 22.85 35.85 6.85
N PHE A 165 22.13 35.14 7.74
CA PHE A 165 21.19 35.81 8.65
C PHE A 165 21.92 36.63 9.72
N GLY A 166 21.37 37.78 10.09
CA GLY A 166 21.97 38.68 11.08
C GLY A 166 23.08 39.60 10.55
N TYR A 167 23.42 39.54 9.24
CA TYR A 167 24.34 40.48 8.60
C TYR A 167 23.58 41.59 7.84
N PRO A 168 24.01 42.88 7.90
CA PRO A 168 23.23 44.02 7.38
C PRO A 168 22.84 43.92 5.90
N ASP A 169 23.70 43.32 5.07
CA ASP A 169 23.49 43.19 3.62
C ASP A 169 22.99 41.80 3.19
N GLY A 170 22.69 40.91 4.14
CA GLY A 170 22.38 39.50 3.87
C GLY A 170 23.52 38.72 3.22
N ARG A 171 24.74 39.26 3.24
CA ARG A 171 25.96 38.65 2.70
C ARG A 171 26.92 38.36 3.85
N GLY A 172 27.08 37.09 4.21
CA GLY A 172 28.05 36.66 5.22
C GLY A 172 29.50 36.81 4.74
N ARG A 173 30.46 36.65 5.66
CA ARG A 173 31.90 36.73 5.39
C ARG A 173 32.49 35.49 4.68
N VAL A 174 31.66 34.47 4.43
CA VAL A 174 32.06 33.20 3.81
C VAL A 174 31.16 32.96 2.60
N THR A 175 31.75 32.66 1.45
CA THR A 175 31.01 32.38 0.22
C THR A 175 30.86 30.89 0.00
N PHE A 176 29.66 30.46 -0.40
CA PHE A 176 29.38 29.07 -0.73
C PHE A 176 28.45 28.99 -1.94
N ARG A 177 28.68 28.01 -2.80
CA ARG A 177 27.83 27.74 -3.98
C ARG A 177 27.66 26.25 -4.19
N ARG A 178 26.50 25.89 -4.72
CA ARG A 178 26.20 24.54 -5.19
C ARG A 178 26.62 24.42 -6.66
N TYR A 179 27.39 23.39 -7.00
CA TYR A 179 27.76 23.04 -8.35
C TYR A 179 27.35 21.60 -8.63
N THR A 180 26.14 21.44 -9.17
CA THR A 180 25.53 20.15 -9.49
C THR A 180 25.14 20.11 -10.97
N GLY A 181 24.39 19.08 -11.37
CA GLY A 181 23.75 19.03 -12.70
C GLY A 181 22.42 19.80 -12.77
N GLN A 182 22.07 20.60 -11.75
CA GLN A 182 20.78 21.31 -11.68
C GLN A 182 20.87 22.81 -12.01
N GLU A 183 22.07 23.39 -11.97
CA GLU A 183 22.35 24.77 -12.34
C GLU A 183 22.24 24.98 -13.85
N SER A 184 21.78 26.17 -14.25
CA SER A 184 21.80 26.58 -15.66
C SER A 184 23.24 26.72 -16.18
N SER A 185 23.41 26.72 -17.50
CA SER A 185 24.74 26.89 -18.10
C SER A 185 25.39 28.23 -17.72
N GLU A 186 24.57 29.27 -17.54
CA GLU A 186 24.98 30.59 -17.08
C GLU A 186 25.47 30.54 -15.62
N GLN A 187 24.68 29.98 -14.70
CA GLN A 187 25.06 29.80 -13.29
C GLN A 187 26.33 28.98 -13.12
N GLN A 188 26.48 27.90 -13.90
CA GLN A 188 27.73 27.12 -13.92
C GLN A 188 28.91 27.97 -14.41
N GLY A 189 28.70 28.82 -15.42
CA GLY A 189 29.70 29.75 -15.90
C GLY A 189 30.14 30.76 -14.85
N GLU A 190 29.18 31.32 -14.10
CA GLU A 190 29.46 32.23 -12.98
C GLU A 190 30.28 31.56 -11.88
N ILE A 191 29.94 30.33 -11.49
CA ILE A 191 30.68 29.60 -10.44
C ILE A 191 32.10 29.26 -10.90
N VAL A 192 32.27 28.87 -12.17
CA VAL A 192 33.60 28.59 -12.75
C VAL A 192 34.44 29.86 -12.86
N GLY A 193 33.82 31.00 -13.21
CA GLY A 193 34.49 32.29 -13.32
C GLY A 193 34.80 32.96 -11.98
N ASN A 194 33.95 32.74 -10.98
CA ASN A 194 34.07 33.29 -9.63
C ASN A 194 33.82 32.18 -8.57
N PRO A 195 34.85 31.34 -8.29
CA PRO A 195 34.71 30.20 -7.39
C PRO A 195 34.44 30.61 -5.93
N PRO A 196 33.59 29.87 -5.18
CA PRO A 196 33.31 30.14 -3.77
C PRO A 196 34.40 29.61 -2.83
N ASP A 197 34.34 29.99 -1.54
CA ASP A 197 35.17 29.37 -0.50
C ASP A 197 34.77 27.92 -0.22
N ILE A 198 33.46 27.63 -0.25
CA ILE A 198 32.88 26.30 -0.02
C ILE A 198 32.09 25.87 -1.26
N LEU A 199 32.51 24.75 -1.87
CA LEU A 199 31.82 24.15 -3.01
C LEU A 199 30.99 22.95 -2.56
N LEU A 200 29.68 23.02 -2.75
CA LEU A 200 28.75 21.90 -2.51
C LEU A 200 28.51 21.15 -3.82
N THR A 201 28.81 19.85 -3.88
CA THR A 201 28.70 19.07 -5.11
C THR A 201 28.30 17.61 -4.84
N ASN A 202 28.23 16.81 -5.90
CA ASN A 202 28.07 15.36 -5.82
C ASN A 202 29.26 14.67 -6.48
N TYR A 203 29.42 13.36 -6.23
CA TYR A 203 30.59 12.62 -6.71
C TYR A 203 30.71 12.60 -8.25
N VAL A 204 29.59 12.58 -8.98
CA VAL A 204 29.60 12.63 -10.46
C VAL A 204 30.13 13.98 -10.94
N MET A 205 29.69 15.07 -10.33
CA MET A 205 30.12 16.41 -10.71
C MET A 205 31.56 16.69 -10.29
N LEU A 206 32.02 16.13 -9.17
CA LEU A 206 33.44 16.15 -8.81
C LEU A 206 34.30 15.44 -9.87
N GLU A 207 33.84 14.30 -10.39
CA GLU A 207 34.52 13.63 -11.50
C GLU A 207 34.55 14.48 -12.77
N LEU A 208 33.45 15.16 -13.10
CA LEU A 208 33.40 16.08 -14.24
C LEU A 208 34.32 17.30 -14.06
N ILE A 209 34.40 17.86 -12.85
CA ILE A 209 35.34 18.95 -12.52
C ILE A 209 36.78 18.53 -12.82
N LEU A 210 37.16 17.29 -12.50
CA LEU A 210 38.52 16.79 -12.70
C LEU A 210 38.84 16.39 -14.15
N THR A 211 37.83 16.17 -15.00
CA THR A 211 38.02 15.58 -16.34
C THR A 211 37.74 16.53 -17.48
N ARG A 212 36.89 17.54 -17.29
CA ARG A 212 36.47 18.44 -18.36
C ARG A 212 37.33 19.70 -18.46
N PRO A 213 37.63 20.20 -19.68
CA PRO A 213 38.41 21.42 -19.85
C PRO A 213 37.75 22.69 -19.27
N ARG A 214 36.42 22.77 -19.28
CA ARG A 214 35.65 23.95 -18.84
C ARG A 214 35.88 24.23 -17.35
N GLU A 215 35.98 23.19 -16.53
CA GLU A 215 36.10 23.27 -15.07
C GLU A 215 37.55 23.38 -14.56
N LYS A 216 38.54 23.44 -15.45
CA LYS A 216 39.96 23.69 -15.08
C LYS A 216 40.16 24.88 -14.13
N PRO A 217 39.43 26.02 -14.23
CA PRO A 217 39.53 27.10 -13.27
C PRO A 217 39.18 26.68 -11.83
N LEU A 218 38.20 25.77 -11.65
CA LEU A 218 37.84 25.25 -10.33
C LEU A 218 38.95 24.38 -9.73
N ILE A 219 39.65 23.58 -10.55
CA ILE A 219 40.82 22.80 -10.09
C ILE A 219 41.93 23.75 -9.60
N ARG A 220 42.21 24.82 -10.35
CA ARG A 220 43.20 25.84 -9.96
C ARG A 220 42.78 26.57 -8.69
N ALA A 221 41.51 26.92 -8.57
CA ALA A 221 40.97 27.59 -7.40
C ALA A 221 40.96 26.69 -6.16
N ALA A 222 40.85 25.37 -6.32
CA ALA A 222 40.96 24.39 -5.24
C ALA A 222 42.42 24.00 -4.92
N SER A 223 43.42 24.68 -5.46
CA SER A 223 44.82 24.35 -5.18
C SER A 223 45.13 24.51 -3.69
N GLY A 224 45.67 23.46 -3.06
CA GLY A 224 45.91 23.44 -1.62
C GLY A 224 44.65 23.26 -0.76
N LEU A 225 43.58 22.69 -1.32
CA LEU A 225 42.31 22.42 -0.64
C LEU A 225 42.52 21.89 0.79
N ARG A 226 41.83 22.48 1.77
CA ARG A 226 41.96 22.06 3.17
C ARG A 226 40.97 20.96 3.56
N PHE A 227 39.71 21.07 3.15
CA PHE A 227 38.66 20.12 3.55
C PHE A 227 38.04 19.40 2.37
N LEU A 228 37.94 18.08 2.48
CA LEU A 228 37.10 17.26 1.61
C LEU A 228 36.14 16.43 2.49
N VAL A 229 34.86 16.80 2.45
CA VAL A 229 33.82 16.14 3.23
C VAL A 229 33.06 15.15 2.35
N LEU A 230 32.90 13.93 2.83
CA LEU A 230 31.98 12.95 2.25
C LEU A 230 30.81 12.73 3.21
N ASP A 231 29.66 13.25 2.81
CA ASP A 231 28.44 13.07 3.58
C ASP A 231 27.79 11.72 3.26
N GLU A 232 27.12 11.15 4.28
CA GLU A 232 26.43 9.86 4.22
C GLU A 232 27.29 8.71 3.67
N LEU A 233 28.46 8.50 4.28
CA LEU A 233 29.48 7.53 3.86
C LEU A 233 28.96 6.12 3.60
N HIS A 234 27.96 5.65 4.35
CA HIS A 234 27.36 4.33 4.18
C HIS A 234 26.67 4.13 2.81
N THR A 235 26.42 5.21 2.05
CA THR A 235 25.89 5.13 0.69
C THR A 235 26.95 4.66 -0.31
N TYR A 236 28.23 4.92 -0.04
CA TYR A 236 29.35 4.58 -0.93
C TYR A 236 29.84 3.15 -0.68
N ARG A 237 29.12 2.16 -1.19
CA ARG A 237 29.41 0.72 -1.00
C ARG A 237 29.56 -0.04 -2.33
N GLY A 238 30.14 -1.24 -2.26
CA GLY A 238 30.35 -2.10 -3.43
C GLY A 238 31.15 -1.38 -4.52
N ARG A 239 30.73 -1.54 -5.79
CA ARG A 239 31.38 -0.91 -6.95
C ARG A 239 31.43 0.62 -6.84
N GLN A 240 30.32 1.26 -6.45
CA GLN A 240 30.26 2.72 -6.32
C GLN A 240 31.23 3.23 -5.25
N GLY A 241 31.37 2.52 -4.13
CA GLY A 241 32.34 2.86 -3.08
C GLY A 241 33.78 2.83 -3.59
N ALA A 242 34.13 1.83 -4.42
CA ALA A 242 35.45 1.75 -5.02
C ALA A 242 35.71 2.90 -6.03
N ASP A 243 34.73 3.23 -6.87
CA ASP A 243 34.82 4.33 -7.82
C ASP A 243 35.05 5.67 -7.09
N VAL A 244 34.29 5.92 -6.01
CA VAL A 244 34.41 7.13 -5.18
C VAL A 244 35.77 7.16 -4.44
N ALA A 245 36.27 6.03 -3.95
CA ALA A 245 37.61 5.97 -3.32
C ALA A 245 38.71 6.44 -4.28
N MET A 246 38.67 5.99 -5.53
CA MET A 246 39.64 6.39 -6.55
C MET A 246 39.47 7.86 -6.95
N LEU A 247 38.22 8.35 -7.01
CA LEU A 247 37.91 9.75 -7.27
C LEU A 247 38.51 10.68 -6.20
N ILE A 248 38.36 10.34 -4.91
CA ILE A 248 38.90 11.14 -3.79
C ILE A 248 40.42 11.26 -3.91
N ARG A 249 41.11 10.15 -4.18
CA ARG A 249 42.57 10.13 -4.32
C ARG A 249 43.03 10.98 -5.51
N ARG A 250 42.35 10.86 -6.66
CA ARG A 250 42.57 11.71 -7.83
C ARG A 250 42.32 13.19 -7.54
N ALA A 251 41.29 13.49 -6.75
CA ALA A 251 40.98 14.86 -6.36
C ALA A 251 42.10 15.45 -5.50
N ARG A 252 42.58 14.71 -4.49
CA ARG A 252 43.72 15.13 -3.65
C ARG A 252 44.95 15.46 -4.49
N ASP A 253 45.29 14.58 -5.43
CA ASP A 253 46.47 14.74 -6.29
C ASP A 253 46.29 15.92 -7.26
N ALA A 254 45.11 16.06 -7.89
CA ALA A 254 44.81 17.13 -8.84
C ALA A 254 44.79 18.52 -8.18
N PHE A 255 44.39 18.61 -6.92
CA PHE A 255 44.37 19.85 -6.15
C PHE A 255 45.73 20.16 -5.48
N GLY A 256 46.72 19.26 -5.56
CA GLY A 256 48.00 19.42 -4.86
C GLY A 256 47.83 19.58 -3.34
N ALA A 257 46.88 18.85 -2.77
CA ALA A 257 46.40 19.07 -1.41
C ALA A 257 47.09 18.14 -0.39
N ASP A 258 48.38 18.36 -0.12
CA ASP A 258 49.18 17.50 0.78
C ASP A 258 48.70 17.55 2.24
N ARG A 259 48.01 18.63 2.63
CA ARG A 259 47.45 18.85 3.97
C ARG A 259 45.93 18.66 3.99
N LEU A 260 45.37 17.89 3.05
CA LEU A 260 43.93 17.66 2.95
C LEU A 260 43.39 16.89 4.16
N GLN A 261 42.40 17.48 4.82
CA GLN A 261 41.66 16.88 5.90
C GLN A 261 40.36 16.27 5.37
N HIS A 262 40.24 14.96 5.48
CA HIS A 262 39.07 14.20 5.09
C HIS A 262 38.09 14.11 6.26
N VAL A 263 36.83 14.40 5.98
CA VAL A 263 35.76 14.30 6.96
C VAL A 263 34.68 13.38 6.42
N GLY A 264 34.35 12.36 7.22
CA GLY A 264 33.26 11.44 6.92
C GLY A 264 32.09 11.63 7.87
N THR A 265 30.86 11.54 7.38
CA THR A 265 29.66 11.46 8.24
C THR A 265 28.82 10.26 7.82
N SER A 266 28.21 9.57 8.80
CA SER A 266 27.31 8.46 8.51
C SER A 266 26.29 8.24 9.62
N ALA A 267 25.10 7.75 9.25
CA ALA A 267 24.09 7.29 10.20
C ALA A 267 24.55 6.05 11.00
N THR A 268 25.15 5.07 10.31
CA THR A 268 25.66 3.80 10.87
C THR A 268 26.60 3.15 9.83
N LEU A 269 27.68 2.49 10.27
CA LEU A 269 28.65 1.82 9.37
C LEU A 269 28.93 0.35 9.73
N VAL A 270 28.88 0.00 11.02
CA VAL A 270 29.19 -1.36 11.52
C VAL A 270 28.14 -1.75 12.56
N ALA A 271 27.73 -3.01 12.56
CA ALA A 271 26.84 -3.59 13.57
C ALA A 271 27.57 -4.71 14.32
N GLY A 272 27.51 -4.68 15.65
CA GLY A 272 28.14 -5.68 16.54
C GLY A 272 29.53 -5.30 17.04
N GLY A 273 30.06 -6.09 17.96
CA GLY A 273 31.33 -5.83 18.67
C GLY A 273 31.24 -4.73 19.74
N SER A 274 32.31 -4.58 20.51
CA SER A 274 32.46 -3.47 21.46
C SER A 274 32.56 -2.13 20.72
N TRP A 275 32.37 -1.01 21.42
CA TRP A 275 32.60 0.32 20.83
C TRP A 275 34.02 0.46 20.24
N ALA A 276 35.03 -0.10 20.91
CA ALA A 276 36.41 -0.06 20.42
C ALA A 276 36.58 -0.81 19.09
N ASP A 277 35.93 -1.98 18.94
CA ASP A 277 35.94 -2.74 17.69
C ASP A 277 35.27 -1.96 16.55
N GLN A 278 34.15 -1.30 16.86
CA GLN A 278 33.44 -0.45 15.90
C GLN A 278 34.30 0.74 15.46
N GLN A 279 35.00 1.40 16.39
CA GLN A 279 35.92 2.49 16.06
C GLN A 279 37.06 2.01 15.16
N ALA A 280 37.69 0.88 15.49
CA ALA A 280 38.78 0.32 14.72
C ALA A 280 38.35 -0.03 13.29
N GLU A 281 37.18 -0.65 13.13
CA GLU A 281 36.67 -1.06 11.82
C GLU A 281 36.24 0.14 10.97
N VAL A 282 35.54 1.12 11.55
CA VAL A 282 35.16 2.35 10.85
C VAL A 282 36.40 3.14 10.41
N ALA A 283 37.42 3.23 11.28
CA ALA A 283 38.70 3.85 10.96
C ALA A 283 39.38 3.15 9.78
N ARG A 284 39.44 1.81 9.79
CA ARG A 284 40.03 1.01 8.72
C ARG A 284 39.33 1.20 7.38
N VAL A 285 37.98 1.14 7.36
CA VAL A 285 37.18 1.32 6.15
C VAL A 285 37.33 2.73 5.60
N SER A 286 37.27 3.74 6.47
CA SER A 286 37.37 5.15 6.07
C SER A 286 38.78 5.50 5.59
N ALA A 287 39.82 4.95 6.23
CA ALA A 287 41.20 5.10 5.78
C ALA A 287 41.41 4.50 4.39
N THR A 288 40.79 3.34 4.13
CA THR A 288 40.79 2.72 2.80
C THR A 288 40.08 3.60 1.77
N LEU A 289 38.90 4.13 2.09
CA LEU A 289 38.13 5.00 1.21
C LEU A 289 38.89 6.29 0.87
N PHE A 290 39.40 6.99 1.88
CA PHE A 290 40.10 8.26 1.72
C PHE A 290 41.52 8.10 1.17
N GLY A 291 42.14 6.94 1.35
CA GLY A 291 43.58 6.77 1.05
C GLY A 291 44.46 7.62 1.97
N ALA A 292 44.03 7.84 3.21
CA ALA A 292 44.70 8.63 4.25
C ALA A 292 44.42 8.02 5.63
N GLU A 293 45.33 8.20 6.61
CA GLU A 293 45.13 7.64 7.96
C GLU A 293 43.89 8.25 8.63
N VAL A 294 43.02 7.40 9.17
CA VAL A 294 41.98 7.76 10.13
C VAL A 294 42.26 6.96 11.38
N ARG A 295 42.46 7.64 12.51
CA ARG A 295 42.75 6.96 13.77
C ARG A 295 41.46 6.54 14.48
N PRO A 296 41.44 5.40 15.20
CA PRO A 296 40.25 4.96 15.93
C PRO A 296 39.70 6.02 16.89
N GLU A 297 40.56 6.80 17.57
CA GLU A 297 40.15 7.89 18.45
C GLU A 297 39.49 9.08 17.72
N CYS A 298 39.65 9.17 16.40
CA CYS A 298 39.00 10.17 15.54
C CYS A 298 37.72 9.62 14.89
N VAL A 299 37.26 8.42 15.28
CA VAL A 299 35.92 7.93 14.98
C VAL A 299 35.01 8.33 16.13
N ILE A 300 34.14 9.30 15.85
CA ILE A 300 33.32 9.99 16.84
C ILE A 300 31.91 9.42 16.76
N GLY A 301 31.46 8.81 17.87
CA GLY A 301 30.10 8.28 18.02
C GLY A 301 29.18 9.24 18.76
N GLU A 302 27.90 8.89 18.88
CA GLU A 302 26.95 9.66 19.68
C GLU A 302 27.19 9.46 21.18
N THR A 303 27.24 10.54 21.95
CA THR A 303 27.29 10.47 23.41
C THR A 303 25.89 10.73 23.95
N LEU A 304 25.33 9.73 24.62
CA LEU A 304 23.95 9.75 25.10
C LEU A 304 23.91 10.09 26.60
N ARG A 305 22.81 10.74 27.01
CA ARG A 305 22.52 11.04 28.42
C ARG A 305 21.15 10.53 28.80
N ARG A 306 20.98 10.16 30.08
CA ARG A 306 19.65 9.89 30.62
C ARG A 306 18.93 11.21 30.89
N VAL A 307 17.61 11.23 30.74
CA VAL A 307 16.76 12.29 31.28
C VAL A 307 16.34 11.96 32.71
N THR A 308 16.09 10.68 32.98
CA THR A 308 15.65 10.18 34.29
C THR A 308 16.81 9.57 35.10
N PRO A 309 16.71 9.52 36.44
CA PRO A 309 17.64 8.76 37.27
C PRO A 309 17.73 7.30 36.84
N GLU A 310 18.92 6.69 36.94
CA GLU A 310 19.10 5.28 36.59
C GLU A 310 18.36 4.39 37.60
N PRO A 311 17.35 3.59 37.17
CA PRO A 311 16.58 2.77 38.08
C PRO A 311 17.42 1.58 38.55
N ASN A 312 17.39 1.32 39.85
CA ASN A 312 17.96 0.11 40.43
C ASN A 312 16.82 -0.86 40.74
N THR A 313 16.60 -1.84 39.87
CA THR A 313 15.56 -2.86 40.05
C THR A 313 15.86 -3.87 41.16
N GLY A 314 17.07 -3.85 41.73
CA GLY A 314 17.42 -4.58 42.95
C GLY A 314 17.19 -3.78 44.24
N ASP A 315 16.88 -2.48 44.15
CA ASP A 315 16.57 -1.64 45.32
C ASP A 315 15.07 -1.69 45.63
N GLN A 316 14.74 -2.17 46.84
CA GLN A 316 13.37 -2.26 47.31
C GLN A 316 12.67 -0.90 47.36
N SER A 317 13.39 0.18 47.67
CA SER A 317 12.80 1.52 47.76
C SER A 317 12.28 2.02 46.40
N PHE A 318 13.00 1.71 45.32
CA PHE A 318 12.57 2.00 43.96
C PHE A 318 11.37 1.15 43.57
N LEU A 319 11.41 -0.16 43.87
CA LEU A 319 10.29 -1.07 43.57
C LEU A 319 9.01 -0.66 44.27
N ASP A 320 9.07 -0.24 45.54
CA ASP A 320 7.88 0.20 46.29
C ASP A 320 7.30 1.50 45.71
N ARG A 321 8.14 2.46 45.30
CA ARG A 321 7.68 3.66 44.57
C ARG A 321 7.03 3.30 43.23
N LEU A 322 7.65 2.40 42.46
CA LEU A 322 7.10 1.95 41.18
C LEU A 322 5.77 1.21 41.35
N ARG A 323 5.65 0.35 42.37
CA ARG A 323 4.40 -0.32 42.75
C ARG A 323 3.32 0.67 43.12
N SER A 324 3.64 1.62 44.01
CA SER A 324 2.67 2.64 44.42
C SER A 324 2.22 3.49 43.24
N ARG A 325 3.13 3.84 42.32
CA ARG A 325 2.81 4.60 41.11
C ARG A 325 1.82 3.88 40.20
N LEU A 326 1.88 2.55 40.12
CA LEU A 326 1.00 1.73 39.30
C LEU A 326 -0.28 1.27 40.02
N ALA A 327 -0.26 1.19 41.36
CA ALA A 327 -1.41 0.79 42.18
C ALA A 327 -2.47 1.89 42.28
N ASP A 328 -2.04 3.15 42.23
CA ASP A 328 -2.92 4.31 42.32
C ASP A 328 -3.56 4.59 40.95
N SER A 329 -4.81 4.15 40.78
CA SER A 329 -5.59 4.40 39.57
C SER A 329 -6.01 5.87 39.41
N GLU A 330 -5.92 6.68 40.47
CA GLU A 330 -6.19 8.12 40.45
C GLU A 330 -4.90 8.96 40.30
N ALA A 331 -3.72 8.33 40.33
CA ALA A 331 -2.45 9.03 40.16
C ALA A 331 -2.42 9.77 38.81
N SER A 332 -2.34 11.10 38.90
CA SER A 332 -2.25 11.96 37.73
C SER A 332 -1.05 11.58 36.86
N VAL A 333 -1.28 11.47 35.55
CA VAL A 333 -0.19 11.31 34.59
C VAL A 333 0.76 12.51 34.72
N PRO A 334 2.08 12.30 34.86
CA PRO A 334 3.08 13.38 34.92
C PRO A 334 2.88 14.37 33.79
N SER A 335 2.82 15.66 34.08
CA SER A 335 2.44 16.69 33.10
C SER A 335 3.53 17.73 32.83
N ASP A 336 4.49 17.84 33.73
CA ASP A 336 5.66 18.73 33.60
C ASP A 336 6.99 17.96 33.70
N PHE A 337 8.08 18.67 33.37
CA PHE A 337 9.41 18.09 33.27
C PHE A 337 9.89 17.46 34.59
N GLU A 338 9.70 18.15 35.71
CA GLU A 338 10.16 17.69 37.03
C GLU A 338 9.38 16.46 37.50
N GLN A 339 8.07 16.42 37.23
CA GLN A 339 7.23 15.25 37.50
C GLN A 339 7.68 14.05 36.67
N ILE A 340 8.01 14.23 35.39
CA ILE A 340 8.45 13.13 34.52
C ILE A 340 9.83 12.61 34.92
N VAL A 341 10.77 13.50 35.25
CA VAL A 341 12.13 13.12 35.66
C VAL A 341 12.12 12.33 36.97
N SER A 342 11.22 12.69 37.90
CA SER A 342 11.10 12.03 39.20
C SER A 342 10.21 10.78 39.20
N ASP A 343 9.42 10.55 38.14
CA ASP A 343 8.50 9.42 38.03
C ASP A 343 9.28 8.08 37.87
N PRO A 344 9.04 7.09 38.76
CA PRO A 344 9.76 5.82 38.74
C PRO A 344 9.43 4.97 37.50
N LEU A 345 8.23 5.11 36.93
CA LEU A 345 7.82 4.42 35.71
C LEU A 345 8.49 5.05 34.48
N ALA A 346 8.61 6.38 34.43
CA ALA A 346 9.39 7.06 33.40
C ALA A 346 10.86 6.61 33.39
N ALA A 347 11.46 6.45 34.59
CA ALA A 347 12.83 5.94 34.72
C ALA A 347 12.98 4.50 34.21
N TRP A 348 12.01 3.64 34.53
CA TRP A 348 11.96 2.29 34.01
C TRP A 348 11.76 2.26 32.49
N ILE A 349 10.85 3.09 31.94
CA ILE A 349 10.57 3.21 30.50
C ILE A 349 11.84 3.61 29.73
N GLU A 350 12.59 4.60 30.21
CA GLU A 350 13.82 5.05 29.54
C GLU A 350 14.87 3.93 29.48
N SER A 351 15.03 3.15 30.55
CA SER A 351 15.93 1.99 30.59
C SER A 351 15.49 0.83 29.69
N THR A 352 14.17 0.65 29.54
CA THR A 352 13.57 -0.47 28.81
C THR A 352 13.54 -0.22 27.31
N PHE A 353 13.18 0.98 26.88
CA PHE A 353 12.94 1.31 25.47
C PHE A 353 13.95 2.30 24.86
N GLY A 354 14.69 3.05 25.69
CA GLY A 354 15.59 4.11 25.24
C GLY A 354 17.05 3.72 25.23
N ILE A 355 17.61 3.46 26.41
CA ILE A 355 19.06 3.33 26.63
C ILE A 355 19.42 2.26 27.63
N ARG A 356 20.62 1.71 27.46
CA ARG A 356 21.25 0.80 28.41
C ARG A 356 22.73 1.13 28.58
N ARG A 357 23.28 0.75 29.72
CA ARG A 357 24.72 0.82 29.95
C ARG A 357 25.39 -0.42 29.36
N GLU A 358 26.38 -0.22 28.50
CA GLU A 358 27.21 -1.30 27.99
C GLU A 358 28.13 -1.83 29.11
N PRO A 359 28.13 -3.14 29.42
CA PRO A 359 28.89 -3.67 30.57
C PRO A 359 30.40 -3.43 30.50
N GLU A 360 30.98 -3.50 29.30
CA GLU A 360 32.43 -3.42 29.11
C GLU A 360 32.96 -1.97 29.18
N SER A 361 32.27 -1.03 28.52
CA SER A 361 32.71 0.36 28.41
C SER A 361 32.06 1.31 29.41
N GLY A 362 30.96 0.90 30.05
CA GLY A 362 30.12 1.77 30.87
C GLY A 362 29.38 2.84 30.07
N ARG A 363 29.52 2.87 28.74
CA ARG A 363 28.88 3.86 27.86
C ARG A 363 27.37 3.60 27.75
N LEU A 364 26.60 4.68 27.68
CA LEU A 364 25.17 4.60 27.35
C LEU A 364 25.01 4.36 25.85
N VAL A 365 24.31 3.28 25.50
CA VAL A 365 23.98 2.89 24.13
C VAL A 365 22.47 2.73 23.98
N ARG A 366 21.96 2.88 22.75
CA ARG A 366 20.54 2.69 22.45
C ARG A 366 20.07 1.28 22.81
N GLN A 367 18.85 1.18 23.34
CA GLN A 367 18.17 -0.10 23.50
C GLN A 367 17.78 -0.70 22.15
N ARG A 368 17.71 -2.03 22.09
CA ARG A 368 17.06 -2.69 20.96
C ARG A 368 15.55 -2.44 21.08
N PRO A 369 14.84 -2.03 20.02
CA PRO A 369 13.39 -1.83 20.07
C PRO A 369 12.69 -3.10 20.57
N ARG A 370 11.72 -2.93 21.48
CA ARG A 370 10.93 -4.00 22.10
C ARG A 370 9.45 -3.64 22.06
N SER A 371 8.59 -4.65 22.03
CA SER A 371 7.15 -4.45 22.15
C SER A 371 6.75 -4.16 23.60
N ILE A 372 5.67 -3.38 23.79
CA ILE A 372 5.05 -3.22 25.12
C ILE A 372 4.35 -4.51 25.50
N THR A 373 3.47 -4.97 24.60
CA THR A 373 2.61 -6.15 24.71
C THR A 373 3.25 -7.39 24.07
N GLY A 374 2.56 -8.53 24.17
CA GLY A 374 3.00 -9.81 23.62
C GLY A 374 3.71 -10.70 24.65
N VAL A 375 3.99 -11.95 24.26
CA VAL A 375 4.60 -12.97 25.14
C VAL A 375 5.97 -12.54 25.67
N ASN A 376 6.75 -11.85 24.83
CA ASN A 376 8.07 -11.31 25.17
C ASN A 376 8.03 -9.78 25.39
N GLY A 377 6.83 -9.21 25.57
CA GLY A 377 6.62 -7.79 25.77
C GLY A 377 7.18 -7.31 27.10
N ALA A 378 7.67 -6.07 27.14
CA ALA A 378 8.25 -5.49 28.35
C ALA A 378 7.24 -5.39 29.51
N VAL A 379 5.94 -5.41 29.23
CA VAL A 379 4.90 -5.39 30.25
C VAL A 379 4.95 -6.59 31.20
N GLN A 380 5.40 -7.76 30.74
CA GLN A 380 5.48 -8.96 31.57
C GLN A 380 6.54 -8.81 32.67
N GLU A 381 7.67 -8.18 32.34
CA GLU A 381 8.69 -7.79 33.31
C GLU A 381 8.13 -6.78 34.31
N LEU A 382 7.44 -5.73 33.84
CA LEU A 382 6.88 -4.71 34.73
C LEU A 382 5.83 -5.29 35.69
N SER A 383 4.93 -6.12 35.17
CA SER A 383 3.89 -6.79 35.94
C SER A 383 4.49 -7.73 36.99
N THR A 384 5.52 -8.50 36.63
CA THR A 384 6.25 -9.38 37.57
C THR A 384 6.96 -8.57 38.67
N LEU A 385 7.61 -7.45 38.32
CA LEU A 385 8.31 -6.61 39.31
C LEU A 385 7.34 -5.95 40.31
N THR A 386 6.14 -5.60 39.85
CA THR A 386 5.22 -4.73 40.58
C THR A 386 4.03 -5.48 41.19
N GLY A 387 3.71 -6.68 40.71
CA GLY A 387 2.52 -7.43 41.08
C GLY A 387 1.21 -6.86 40.50
N GLN A 388 1.28 -5.87 39.61
CA GLN A 388 0.11 -5.20 39.04
C GLN A 388 -0.40 -5.93 37.78
N PRO A 389 -1.73 -5.86 37.49
CA PRO A 389 -2.30 -6.47 36.29
C PRO A 389 -1.65 -5.97 34.99
N VAL A 390 -1.46 -6.87 34.03
CA VAL A 390 -0.82 -6.55 32.73
C VAL A 390 -1.52 -5.39 32.02
N GLU A 391 -2.85 -5.37 31.97
CA GLU A 391 -3.63 -4.33 31.29
C GLU A 391 -3.41 -2.92 31.89
N HIS A 392 -3.31 -2.84 33.22
CA HIS A 392 -3.00 -1.58 33.91
C HIS A 392 -1.58 -1.12 33.56
N CYS A 393 -0.61 -2.03 33.56
CA CYS A 393 0.77 -1.75 33.18
C CYS A 393 0.89 -1.28 31.72
N VAL A 394 0.17 -1.88 30.76
CA VAL A 394 0.15 -1.42 29.36
C VAL A 394 -0.33 0.03 29.29
N THR A 395 -1.47 0.31 29.91
CA THR A 395 -2.10 1.65 29.91
C THR A 395 -1.16 2.70 30.51
N ALA A 396 -0.54 2.38 31.65
CA ALA A 396 0.41 3.28 32.32
C ALA A 396 1.66 3.56 31.46
N ILE A 397 2.23 2.55 30.80
CA ILE A 397 3.36 2.72 29.89
C ILE A 397 2.98 3.67 28.74
N GLN A 398 1.83 3.43 28.09
CA GLN A 398 1.37 4.25 26.97
C GLN A 398 1.12 5.70 27.39
N GLN A 399 0.48 5.91 28.56
CA GLN A 399 0.23 7.24 29.10
C GLN A 399 1.51 8.02 29.40
N VAL A 400 2.50 7.39 30.06
CA VAL A 400 3.78 8.06 30.37
C VAL A 400 4.60 8.33 29.11
N LEU A 401 4.59 7.43 28.11
CA LEU A 401 5.21 7.71 26.81
C LEU A 401 4.57 8.93 26.12
N LEU A 402 3.24 9.01 26.09
CA LEU A 402 2.52 10.16 25.52
C LEU A 402 2.72 11.45 26.34
N ALA A 403 2.87 11.35 27.65
CA ALA A 403 3.13 12.48 28.53
C ALA A 403 4.56 13.02 28.39
N GLY A 404 5.56 12.13 28.44
CA GLY A 404 6.96 12.47 28.14
C GLY A 404 7.12 13.06 26.75
N TYR A 405 6.27 12.63 25.82
CA TYR A 405 6.18 13.22 24.49
C TYR A 405 5.61 14.65 24.49
N ASN A 406 4.52 14.91 25.21
CA ASN A 406 3.89 16.24 25.26
C ASN A 406 4.65 17.25 26.13
N CYS A 407 5.61 16.79 26.93
CA CYS A 407 6.43 17.64 27.78
C CYS A 407 7.72 18.06 27.07
N PRO A 408 7.90 19.35 26.74
CA PRO A 408 9.17 19.86 26.22
C PRO A 408 10.23 19.91 27.33
N HIS A 409 11.46 19.57 26.98
CA HIS A 409 12.63 19.71 27.84
C HIS A 409 13.01 21.20 27.96
N PRO A 410 13.19 21.77 29.18
CA PRO A 410 13.43 23.19 29.38
C PRO A 410 14.65 23.76 28.62
N GLU A 411 15.76 23.01 28.60
CA GLU A 411 16.99 23.44 27.93
C GLU A 411 16.93 23.35 26.40
N THR A 412 16.32 22.30 25.85
CA THR A 412 16.44 21.97 24.41
C THR A 412 15.18 22.25 23.62
N GLY A 413 14.02 22.38 24.28
CA GLY A 413 12.71 22.53 23.66
C GLY A 413 12.15 21.25 23.01
N PHE A 414 12.93 20.17 22.93
CA PHE A 414 12.47 18.88 22.39
C PHE A 414 11.70 18.09 23.45
N PRO A 415 10.78 17.20 23.06
CA PRO A 415 10.13 16.29 24.00
C PRO A 415 11.10 15.51 24.86
N VAL A 416 10.72 15.29 26.13
CA VAL A 416 11.46 14.40 27.04
C VAL A 416 11.55 12.99 26.46
N PHE A 417 10.44 12.46 25.95
CA PHE A 417 10.37 11.14 25.32
C PHE A 417 9.85 11.23 23.87
N ALA A 418 10.79 11.43 22.94
CA ALA A 418 10.48 11.27 21.51
C ALA A 418 10.54 9.80 21.12
N PHE A 419 9.42 9.19 20.72
CA PHE A 419 9.39 7.76 20.35
C PHE A 419 8.68 7.48 19.02
N ARG A 420 8.98 6.30 18.45
CA ARG A 420 8.33 5.76 17.27
C ARG A 420 7.69 4.40 17.58
N VAL A 421 6.56 4.15 16.94
CA VAL A 421 5.86 2.87 16.96
C VAL A 421 6.07 2.20 15.61
N HIS A 422 6.74 1.04 15.61
CA HIS A 422 7.06 0.27 14.41
C HIS A 422 6.11 -0.93 14.30
N GLN A 423 5.16 -0.86 13.37
CA GLN A 423 4.18 -1.90 13.10
C GLN A 423 4.54 -2.67 11.84
N PHE A 424 4.75 -3.98 11.95
CA PHE A 424 4.87 -4.86 10.79
C PHE A 424 3.50 -5.42 10.45
N ILE A 425 3.19 -5.51 9.16
CA ILE A 425 1.89 -5.97 8.65
C ILE A 425 2.14 -6.93 7.52
N SER A 426 1.54 -8.11 7.59
CA SER A 426 1.59 -9.11 6.54
C SER A 426 0.19 -9.37 5.99
N ARG A 427 0.13 -9.92 4.77
CA ARG A 427 -1.10 -10.52 4.23
C ARG A 427 -1.36 -11.90 4.83
N GLY A 428 -0.32 -12.53 5.37
CA GLY A 428 -0.34 -13.94 5.71
C GLY A 428 -0.19 -14.82 4.48
N ASP A 429 -0.15 -16.12 4.73
CA ASP A 429 -0.22 -17.15 3.71
C ASP A 429 -1.65 -17.71 3.64
N THR A 430 -1.87 -18.86 2.98
CA THR A 430 -3.10 -19.62 3.10
C THR A 430 -3.12 -20.51 4.36
N VAL A 431 -4.25 -21.17 4.61
CA VAL A 431 -4.36 -22.20 5.65
C VAL A 431 -3.80 -23.51 5.10
N TYR A 432 -2.98 -24.22 5.87
CA TYR A 432 -2.47 -25.54 5.55
C TYR A 432 -3.05 -26.57 6.52
N ALA A 433 -3.30 -27.78 6.02
CA ALA A 433 -3.69 -28.89 6.87
C ALA A 433 -3.03 -30.21 6.45
N SER A 434 -2.88 -31.12 7.42
CA SER A 434 -2.43 -32.49 7.16
C SER A 434 -3.56 -33.38 6.61
N LEU A 435 -3.20 -34.41 5.84
CA LEU A 435 -4.13 -35.40 5.30
C LEU A 435 -4.55 -36.44 6.35
N GLN A 436 -5.42 -36.02 7.26
CA GLN A 436 -5.97 -36.85 8.34
C GLN A 436 -7.48 -36.56 8.51
N PRO A 437 -8.22 -37.36 9.30
CA PRO A 437 -9.61 -37.06 9.63
C PRO A 437 -9.79 -35.63 10.16
N GLU A 438 -10.96 -35.05 9.93
CA GLU A 438 -11.27 -33.66 10.29
C GLU A 438 -11.10 -33.34 11.78
N THR A 439 -11.15 -34.35 12.66
CA THR A 439 -10.92 -34.24 14.11
C THR A 439 -9.44 -34.21 14.50
N ASP A 440 -8.57 -34.78 13.66
CA ASP A 440 -7.18 -35.09 14.02
C ASP A 440 -6.15 -34.32 13.17
N ARG A 441 -6.58 -33.74 12.04
CA ARG A 441 -5.69 -32.97 11.17
C ARG A 441 -5.00 -31.83 11.91
N HIS A 442 -3.71 -31.69 11.63
CA HIS A 442 -2.90 -30.55 12.05
C HIS A 442 -3.24 -29.36 11.15
N ILE A 443 -3.52 -28.19 11.72
CA ILE A 443 -3.90 -26.98 11.01
C ILE A 443 -2.86 -25.91 11.33
N THR A 444 -2.40 -25.19 10.33
CA THR A 444 -1.40 -24.13 10.49
C THR A 444 -1.56 -23.04 9.44
N LEU A 445 -1.08 -21.83 9.76
CA LEU A 445 -0.97 -20.70 8.82
C LEU A 445 0.45 -20.52 8.28
N PHE A 446 1.36 -21.41 8.65
CA PHE A 446 2.75 -21.38 8.23
C PHE A 446 2.97 -22.44 7.15
N GLY A 447 3.25 -22.00 5.92
CA GLY A 447 3.57 -22.90 4.81
C GLY A 447 4.84 -23.70 5.08
N GLN A 448 4.72 -25.02 5.13
CA GLN A 448 5.82 -25.98 5.21
C GLN A 448 5.47 -27.20 4.36
N GLN A 449 6.46 -28.03 4.01
CA GLN A 449 6.22 -29.26 3.25
C GLN A 449 5.59 -30.36 4.10
N TYR A 450 5.94 -30.43 5.38
CA TYR A 450 5.54 -31.48 6.32
C TYR A 450 5.10 -30.88 7.65
N VAL A 451 4.33 -31.64 8.43
CA VAL A 451 3.98 -31.28 9.81
C VAL A 451 5.27 -31.10 10.62
N PRO A 452 5.42 -30.02 11.42
CA PRO A 452 6.60 -29.81 12.24
C PRO A 452 6.93 -31.03 13.11
N GLY A 453 8.15 -31.55 12.97
CA GLY A 453 8.62 -32.74 13.70
C GLY A 453 8.21 -34.09 13.10
N ASP A 454 7.46 -34.14 12.00
CA ASP A 454 6.97 -35.38 11.40
C ASP A 454 6.96 -35.35 9.86
N ARG A 455 7.97 -35.96 9.23
CA ARG A 455 8.15 -36.01 7.77
C ARG A 455 7.21 -37.00 7.05
N ASN A 456 6.45 -37.81 7.79
CA ASN A 456 5.50 -38.75 7.19
C ASN A 456 4.12 -38.13 6.97
N ARG A 457 3.93 -36.87 7.36
CA ARG A 457 2.68 -36.13 7.20
C ARG A 457 2.91 -34.87 6.38
N VAL A 458 2.36 -34.84 5.17
CA VAL A 458 2.45 -33.66 4.30
C VAL A 458 1.48 -32.57 4.76
N LEU A 459 1.87 -31.32 4.52
CA LEU A 459 0.99 -30.16 4.68
C LEU A 459 0.55 -29.67 3.30
N LEU A 460 -0.76 -29.54 3.11
CA LEU A 460 -1.34 -29.12 1.84
C LEU A 460 -2.21 -27.86 2.05
N PRO A 461 -2.18 -26.92 1.09
CA PRO A 461 -2.93 -25.67 1.20
C PRO A 461 -4.44 -25.94 1.08
N LEU A 462 -5.23 -25.21 1.86
CA LEU A 462 -6.68 -25.22 1.82
C LEU A 462 -7.22 -24.00 1.06
N VAL A 463 -8.35 -24.21 0.40
CA VAL A 463 -9.16 -23.18 -0.24
C VAL A 463 -10.62 -23.40 0.11
N PHE A 464 -11.40 -22.32 0.20
CA PHE A 464 -12.78 -22.36 0.71
C PHE A 464 -13.78 -21.97 -0.37
N CYS A 465 -14.92 -22.66 -0.43
CA CYS A 465 -16.05 -22.26 -1.27
C CYS A 465 -16.52 -20.85 -0.87
N ARG A 466 -16.62 -19.92 -1.84
CA ARG A 466 -17.06 -18.55 -1.56
C ARG A 466 -18.52 -18.44 -1.10
N GLU A 467 -19.36 -19.44 -1.40
CA GLU A 467 -20.75 -19.49 -0.96
C GLU A 467 -20.85 -20.00 0.49
N CYS A 468 -20.48 -21.27 0.73
CA CYS A 468 -20.75 -21.96 2.01
C CYS A 468 -19.53 -22.12 2.94
N GLY A 469 -18.35 -21.70 2.50
CA GLY A 469 -17.11 -21.80 3.28
C GLY A 469 -16.52 -23.20 3.43
N GLN A 470 -17.03 -24.20 2.68
CA GLN A 470 -16.48 -25.57 2.67
C GLN A 470 -15.02 -25.55 2.20
N GLU A 471 -14.13 -26.15 2.96
CA GLU A 471 -12.72 -26.30 2.61
C GLU A 471 -12.47 -27.46 1.64
N TYR A 472 -11.45 -27.27 0.81
CA TYR A 472 -10.88 -28.25 -0.10
C TYR A 472 -9.36 -28.14 -0.04
N TYR A 473 -8.64 -29.26 -0.09
CA TYR A 473 -7.19 -29.20 -0.31
C TYR A 473 -6.92 -28.83 -1.77
N CYS A 474 -6.09 -27.83 -2.01
CA CYS A 474 -5.67 -27.41 -3.34
C CYS A 474 -4.40 -28.17 -3.74
N VAL A 475 -4.55 -29.11 -4.69
CA VAL A 475 -3.51 -30.12 -4.95
C VAL A 475 -3.21 -30.28 -6.44
N ARG A 476 -2.05 -30.84 -6.75
CA ARG A 476 -1.77 -31.52 -8.02
C ARG A 476 -1.70 -33.02 -7.79
N ARG A 477 -2.31 -33.81 -8.67
CA ARG A 477 -2.15 -35.26 -8.72
C ARG A 477 -1.02 -35.57 -9.69
N GLU A 478 0.10 -36.02 -9.16
CA GLU A 478 1.31 -36.39 -9.91
C GLU A 478 1.37 -37.91 -10.06
N GLN A 479 1.67 -38.39 -11.27
CA GLN A 479 1.95 -39.80 -11.52
C GLN A 479 3.39 -40.13 -11.10
N GLY A 480 3.59 -41.28 -10.47
CA GLY A 480 4.91 -41.80 -10.09
C GLY A 480 5.62 -42.51 -11.23
N GLU A 481 6.90 -42.87 -11.01
CA GLU A 481 7.73 -43.58 -11.99
C GLU A 481 7.25 -45.01 -12.29
N ARG A 482 6.46 -45.60 -11.38
CA ARG A 482 5.84 -46.92 -11.54
C ARG A 482 4.35 -46.77 -11.88
N ALA A 483 3.90 -47.56 -12.85
CA ALA A 483 2.50 -47.58 -13.27
C ALA A 483 1.57 -47.88 -12.08
N GLY A 484 0.67 -46.93 -11.76
CA GLY A 484 -0.30 -47.04 -10.67
C GLY A 484 0.08 -46.34 -9.36
N GLU A 485 1.31 -45.85 -9.21
CA GLU A 485 1.67 -44.97 -8.10
C GLU A 485 1.30 -43.53 -8.43
N ALA A 486 0.54 -42.86 -7.58
CA ALA A 486 0.24 -41.43 -7.73
C ALA A 486 0.32 -40.73 -6.37
N ARG A 487 0.66 -39.45 -6.37
CA ARG A 487 0.77 -38.65 -5.15
C ARG A 487 0.08 -37.29 -5.29
N LEU A 488 -0.36 -36.74 -4.17
CA LEU A 488 -0.87 -35.38 -4.07
C LEU A 488 0.24 -34.43 -3.61
N ALA A 489 0.49 -33.40 -4.40
CA ALA A 489 1.42 -32.32 -4.09
C ALA A 489 0.68 -30.99 -3.88
N SER A 490 1.32 -30.06 -3.18
CA SER A 490 0.81 -28.69 -2.97
C SER A 490 0.62 -27.95 -4.30
N ARG A 491 -0.40 -27.09 -4.40
CA ARG A 491 -0.71 -26.29 -5.59
C ARG A 491 -1.19 -24.89 -5.23
N ASP A 492 -0.69 -23.89 -5.95
CA ASP A 492 -1.28 -22.55 -5.93
C ASP A 492 -2.63 -22.51 -6.67
N LEU A 493 -3.63 -21.83 -6.11
CA LEU A 493 -4.98 -21.77 -6.69
C LEU A 493 -5.01 -21.22 -8.14
N THR A 494 -4.06 -20.35 -8.49
CA THR A 494 -3.95 -19.77 -9.84
C THR A 494 -3.30 -20.70 -10.86
N ASP A 495 -2.62 -21.76 -10.40
CA ASP A 495 -2.00 -22.74 -11.29
C ASP A 495 -3.07 -23.75 -11.78
N THR A 496 -3.58 -23.50 -12.99
CA THR A 496 -4.60 -24.34 -13.64
C THR A 496 -4.06 -25.13 -14.83
N ARG A 497 -2.73 -25.16 -15.04
CA ARG A 497 -2.15 -25.83 -16.21
C ARG A 497 -2.01 -27.32 -15.92
N ALA A 498 -2.49 -28.16 -16.83
CA ALA A 498 -2.24 -29.60 -16.78
C ALA A 498 -0.93 -29.90 -17.54
N GLU A 499 -0.15 -30.83 -16.99
CA GLU A 499 1.08 -31.38 -17.56
C GLU A 499 0.89 -32.88 -17.82
N PRO A 500 1.70 -33.52 -18.68
CA PRO A 500 1.53 -34.93 -19.05
C PRO A 500 1.40 -35.88 -17.85
N ASP A 501 2.19 -35.63 -16.79
CA ASP A 501 2.26 -36.48 -15.60
C ASP A 501 1.70 -35.79 -14.34
N SER A 502 1.06 -34.62 -14.47
CA SER A 502 0.57 -33.84 -13.34
C SER A 502 -0.69 -33.04 -13.67
N GLU A 503 -1.78 -33.32 -12.98
CA GLU A 503 -3.05 -32.62 -13.16
C GLU A 503 -3.49 -31.81 -11.93
N PRO A 504 -3.95 -30.56 -12.12
CA PRO A 504 -4.45 -29.74 -11.03
C PRO A 504 -5.85 -30.18 -10.58
N GLY A 505 -6.10 -30.15 -9.28
CA GLY A 505 -7.40 -30.47 -8.72
C GLY A 505 -7.58 -30.07 -7.27
N PHE A 506 -8.60 -30.65 -6.66
CA PHE A 506 -9.04 -30.38 -5.31
C PHE A 506 -9.39 -31.69 -4.61
N LEU A 507 -9.12 -31.78 -3.31
CA LEU A 507 -9.51 -32.92 -2.50
C LEU A 507 -10.59 -32.50 -1.50
N TYR A 508 -11.71 -33.22 -1.52
CA TYR A 508 -12.81 -33.08 -0.57
C TYR A 508 -12.76 -34.20 0.47
N VAL A 509 -12.81 -33.81 1.74
CA VAL A 509 -12.90 -34.70 2.90
C VAL A 509 -14.02 -34.14 3.77
N SER A 510 -15.00 -34.98 4.10
CA SER A 510 -16.10 -34.62 5.00
C SER A 510 -16.66 -35.89 5.61
N SER A 511 -16.67 -35.94 6.94
CA SER A 511 -17.24 -37.03 7.73
C SER A 511 -18.75 -36.84 7.97
N ASP A 512 -19.22 -35.60 7.98
CA ASP A 512 -20.62 -35.24 8.25
C ASP A 512 -21.51 -35.24 6.99
N LEU A 513 -20.92 -35.07 5.80
CA LEU A 513 -21.59 -35.17 4.51
C LEU A 513 -20.63 -35.79 3.47
N PRO A 514 -20.30 -37.10 3.62
CA PRO A 514 -19.48 -37.82 2.67
C PRO A 514 -20.13 -37.77 1.28
N TRP A 515 -19.34 -37.85 0.22
CA TRP A 515 -19.89 -37.82 -1.13
C TRP A 515 -20.36 -39.24 -1.53
N PRO A 516 -21.59 -39.42 -2.02
CA PRO A 516 -22.11 -40.75 -2.41
C PRO A 516 -21.30 -41.35 -3.56
N GLN A 517 -21.12 -42.67 -3.58
CA GLN A 517 -20.34 -43.36 -4.61
C GLN A 517 -21.19 -43.72 -5.84
N ASP A 518 -22.45 -44.09 -5.64
CA ASP A 518 -23.40 -44.48 -6.68
C ASP A 518 -24.86 -44.29 -6.21
N GLY A 519 -25.82 -44.65 -7.06
CA GLY A 519 -27.25 -44.63 -6.75
C GLY A 519 -27.95 -43.26 -6.86
N ASP A 520 -29.19 -43.22 -6.39
CA ASP A 520 -30.08 -42.04 -6.49
C ASP A 520 -29.60 -40.85 -5.64
N GLU A 521 -28.87 -41.12 -4.55
CA GLU A 521 -28.28 -40.08 -3.70
C GLU A 521 -27.18 -39.30 -4.43
N LEU A 522 -26.38 -39.97 -5.27
CA LEU A 522 -25.39 -39.30 -6.12
C LEU A 522 -26.09 -38.39 -7.13
N LEU A 523 -27.12 -38.90 -7.80
CA LEU A 523 -27.84 -38.14 -8.83
C LEU A 523 -28.52 -36.91 -8.22
N SER A 524 -29.11 -37.00 -7.03
CA SER A 524 -29.78 -35.87 -6.36
C SER A 524 -28.83 -34.76 -5.90
N ARG A 525 -27.54 -35.05 -5.70
CA ARG A 525 -26.51 -34.07 -5.31
C ARG A 525 -25.76 -33.45 -6.49
N LEU A 526 -25.95 -33.95 -7.70
CA LEU A 526 -25.34 -33.36 -8.89
C LEU A 526 -26.10 -32.11 -9.32
N PRO A 527 -25.41 -31.13 -9.94
CA PRO A 527 -26.09 -29.99 -10.54
C PRO A 527 -27.11 -30.47 -11.58
N GLU A 528 -28.31 -29.90 -11.58
CA GLU A 528 -29.39 -30.31 -12.47
C GLU A 528 -29.00 -30.29 -13.95
N ASP A 529 -28.11 -29.37 -14.36
CA ASP A 529 -27.63 -29.25 -15.74
C ASP A 529 -26.62 -30.35 -16.17
N TRP A 530 -26.34 -31.32 -15.27
CA TRP A 530 -25.56 -32.52 -15.54
C TRP A 530 -26.43 -33.74 -15.83
N LEU A 531 -27.72 -33.65 -15.52
CA LEU A 531 -28.70 -34.70 -15.74
C LEU A 531 -29.46 -34.44 -17.05
N ASP A 532 -29.97 -35.51 -17.66
CA ASP A 532 -30.94 -35.42 -18.73
C ASP A 532 -32.37 -35.23 -18.19
N ALA A 533 -33.36 -35.18 -19.08
CA ALA A 533 -34.76 -34.98 -18.69
C ALA A 533 -35.33 -36.12 -17.85
N ASP A 534 -34.72 -37.32 -17.90
CA ASP A 534 -35.11 -38.50 -17.13
C ASP A 534 -34.31 -38.61 -15.81
N GLY A 535 -33.54 -37.58 -15.45
CA GLY A 535 -32.70 -37.55 -14.25
C GLY A 535 -31.40 -38.36 -14.35
N ARG A 536 -31.01 -38.81 -15.56
CA ARG A 536 -29.81 -39.64 -15.76
C ARG A 536 -28.59 -38.79 -16.07
N LEU A 537 -27.41 -39.21 -15.59
CA LEU A 537 -26.16 -38.50 -15.85
C LEU A 537 -25.80 -38.45 -17.34
N LEU A 538 -25.56 -37.24 -17.86
CA LEU A 538 -25.08 -37.03 -19.23
C LEU A 538 -23.70 -37.67 -19.45
N ALA A 539 -23.55 -38.49 -20.50
CA ALA A 539 -22.31 -39.26 -20.77
C ALA A 539 -21.03 -38.40 -20.78
N ARG A 540 -21.09 -37.20 -21.37
CA ARG A 540 -19.97 -36.23 -21.43
C ARG A 540 -19.51 -35.70 -20.07
N ARG A 541 -20.33 -35.86 -19.02
CA ARG A 541 -20.08 -35.37 -17.64
C ARG A 541 -19.44 -36.40 -16.74
N ARG A 542 -19.39 -37.67 -17.16
CA ARG A 542 -18.79 -38.76 -16.37
C ARG A 542 -17.35 -38.46 -15.94
N ARG A 543 -16.57 -37.80 -16.79
CA ARG A 543 -15.18 -37.40 -16.49
C ARG A 543 -15.04 -36.30 -15.43
N ASP A 544 -16.09 -35.51 -15.23
CA ASP A 544 -16.10 -34.37 -14.31
C ASP A 544 -16.64 -34.77 -12.92
N LEU A 545 -17.04 -36.03 -12.73
CA LEU A 545 -17.50 -36.55 -11.44
C LEU A 545 -16.38 -36.60 -10.40
N PRO A 546 -16.69 -36.37 -9.12
CA PRO A 546 -15.74 -36.62 -8.04
C PRO A 546 -15.27 -38.08 -8.03
N GLN A 547 -13.96 -38.30 -7.98
CA GLN A 547 -13.35 -39.63 -7.98
C GLN A 547 -13.07 -40.05 -6.53
N ALA A 548 -13.61 -41.18 -6.11
CA ALA A 548 -13.28 -41.76 -4.81
C ALA A 548 -11.80 -42.18 -4.79
N VAL A 549 -11.06 -41.70 -3.80
CA VAL A 549 -9.64 -42.01 -3.60
C VAL A 549 -9.39 -42.33 -2.13
N ARG A 550 -8.33 -43.12 -1.88
CA ARG A 550 -7.75 -43.28 -0.54
C ARG A 550 -6.38 -42.65 -0.54
N VAL A 551 -6.12 -41.77 0.43
CA VAL A 551 -4.88 -41.02 0.52
C VAL A 551 -4.21 -41.25 1.86
N SER A 552 -2.93 -41.64 1.85
CA SER A 552 -2.11 -41.74 3.05
C SER A 552 -1.67 -40.37 3.55
N ALA A 553 -1.20 -40.30 4.80
CA ALA A 553 -0.81 -39.03 5.41
C ALA A 553 0.40 -38.34 4.72
N ASP A 554 1.21 -39.09 3.97
CA ASP A 554 2.32 -38.59 3.15
C ASP A 554 1.91 -38.20 1.72
N GLY A 555 0.62 -38.28 1.40
CA GLY A 555 0.04 -37.85 0.12
C GLY A 555 0.01 -38.91 -0.97
N ARG A 556 0.44 -40.16 -0.75
CA ARG A 556 0.32 -41.23 -1.74
C ARG A 556 -1.14 -41.68 -1.90
N LEU A 557 -1.54 -41.96 -3.14
CA LEU A 557 -2.85 -42.50 -3.49
C LEU A 557 -2.79 -44.04 -3.55
N GLY A 558 -3.74 -44.71 -2.90
CA GLY A 558 -3.84 -46.17 -2.79
C GLY A 558 -3.68 -46.70 -1.35
N GLY A 559 -4.07 -47.96 -1.12
CA GLY A 559 -3.93 -48.65 0.18
C GLY A 559 -4.93 -48.26 1.28
N GLU A 560 -4.57 -48.49 2.56
CA GLU A 560 -5.34 -48.12 3.76
C GLU A 560 -5.20 -46.62 4.12
N GLY A 561 -5.63 -45.73 3.22
CA GLY A 561 -5.63 -44.27 3.42
C GLY A 561 -6.97 -43.69 3.85
N LEU A 562 -6.96 -42.39 4.20
CA LEU A 562 -8.14 -41.56 4.45
C LEU A 562 -9.07 -41.58 3.21
N PRO A 563 -10.35 -41.96 3.35
CA PRO A 563 -11.31 -41.85 2.25
C PRO A 563 -11.56 -40.38 1.90
N ALA A 564 -11.43 -40.04 0.61
CA ALA A 564 -11.58 -38.69 0.11
C ALA A 564 -12.11 -38.70 -1.34
N TRP A 565 -12.50 -37.53 -1.84
CA TRP A 565 -12.96 -37.36 -3.22
C TRP A 565 -12.12 -36.33 -3.96
N TYR A 566 -11.50 -36.77 -5.06
CA TYR A 566 -10.72 -35.90 -5.94
C TYR A 566 -11.62 -35.26 -6.99
N VAL A 567 -11.50 -33.94 -7.14
CA VAL A 567 -12.23 -33.12 -8.12
C VAL A 567 -11.21 -32.43 -9.02
N ALA A 568 -11.24 -32.72 -10.31
CA ALA A 568 -10.32 -32.11 -11.27
C ALA A 568 -10.59 -30.60 -11.44
N ALA A 569 -9.53 -29.82 -11.66
CA ALA A 569 -9.67 -28.43 -12.07
C ALA A 569 -10.11 -28.34 -13.55
N PRO A 570 -10.90 -27.33 -13.94
CA PRO A 570 -11.40 -26.24 -13.11
C PRO A 570 -12.57 -26.67 -12.22
N PHE A 571 -12.65 -26.11 -11.01
CA PHE A 571 -13.70 -26.39 -10.02
C PHE A 571 -15.09 -26.16 -10.63
N ARG A 572 -15.92 -27.20 -10.68
CA ARG A 572 -17.23 -27.15 -11.37
C ARG A 572 -18.40 -26.88 -10.46
N PHE A 573 -18.39 -27.44 -9.26
CA PHE A 573 -19.44 -27.23 -8.28
C PHE A 573 -18.95 -27.58 -6.88
N CYS A 574 -19.59 -27.02 -5.85
CA CYS A 574 -19.30 -27.40 -4.47
C CYS A 574 -20.04 -28.67 -4.09
N LEU A 575 -19.29 -29.69 -3.67
CA LEU A 575 -19.82 -30.97 -3.19
C LEU A 575 -20.72 -30.83 -1.94
N ARG A 576 -20.72 -29.67 -1.26
CA ARG A 576 -21.55 -29.42 -0.08
C ARG A 576 -22.79 -28.58 -0.35
N CYS A 577 -22.64 -27.34 -0.81
CA CYS A 577 -23.81 -26.47 -1.03
C CYS A 577 -24.44 -26.59 -2.43
N GLY A 578 -23.82 -27.35 -3.35
CA GLY A 578 -24.35 -27.56 -4.69
C GLY A 578 -24.21 -26.37 -5.65
N VAL A 579 -23.59 -25.25 -5.23
CA VAL A 579 -23.32 -24.14 -6.17
C VAL A 579 -22.53 -24.66 -7.36
N SER A 580 -22.97 -24.34 -8.57
CA SER A 580 -22.34 -24.81 -9.81
C SER A 580 -21.84 -23.63 -10.66
N TYR A 581 -20.86 -23.90 -11.51
CA TYR A 581 -20.22 -22.88 -12.36
C TYR A 581 -20.23 -23.31 -13.83
N GLY A 582 -20.65 -22.38 -14.69
CA GLY A 582 -20.76 -22.59 -16.12
C GLY A 582 -19.44 -23.04 -16.76
N PHE A 583 -19.53 -23.98 -17.70
CA PHE A 583 -18.36 -24.73 -18.20
C PHE A 583 -17.29 -23.89 -18.88
N ARG A 584 -17.65 -22.70 -19.36
CA ARG A 584 -16.74 -21.73 -19.98
C ARG A 584 -15.81 -21.05 -18.96
N GLN A 585 -16.10 -21.14 -17.65
CA GLN A 585 -15.28 -20.55 -16.60
C GLN A 585 -14.10 -21.46 -16.24
N ARG A 586 -12.89 -21.09 -16.71
CA ARG A 586 -11.65 -21.83 -16.45
C ARG A 586 -10.91 -21.41 -15.18
N SER A 587 -11.01 -20.14 -14.78
CA SER A 587 -10.37 -19.68 -13.55
C SER A 587 -11.16 -20.12 -12.31
N ASP A 588 -10.44 -20.59 -11.29
CA ASP A 588 -11.02 -20.99 -10.00
C ASP A 588 -10.94 -19.90 -8.94
N PHE A 589 -10.19 -18.83 -9.20
CA PHE A 589 -10.01 -17.69 -8.28
C PHE A 589 -11.34 -17.00 -7.90
N HIS A 590 -12.34 -17.05 -8.80
CA HIS A 590 -13.68 -16.49 -8.57
C HIS A 590 -14.62 -17.44 -7.82
N LYS A 591 -14.26 -18.71 -7.68
CA LYS A 591 -15.12 -19.77 -7.12
C LYS A 591 -14.70 -20.13 -5.70
N LEU A 592 -13.41 -20.02 -5.44
CA LEU A 592 -12.75 -20.38 -4.20
C LEU A 592 -11.99 -19.18 -3.64
N SER A 593 -11.86 -19.11 -2.32
CA SER A 593 -11.10 -18.09 -1.57
C SER A 593 -10.01 -18.71 -0.72
N ALA A 594 -8.92 -17.97 -0.51
CA ALA A 594 -7.83 -18.28 0.41
C ALA A 594 -7.52 -17.07 1.31
N LEU A 595 -6.84 -17.28 2.44
CA LEU A 595 -6.51 -16.20 3.39
C LEU A 595 -5.71 -15.07 2.74
N GLY A 596 -4.68 -15.42 1.98
CA GLY A 596 -3.96 -14.52 1.10
C GLY A 596 -4.64 -14.29 -0.26
N SER A 597 -5.87 -13.75 -0.33
CA SER A 597 -6.52 -13.43 -1.63
C SER A 597 -6.37 -11.97 -2.12
N GLY A 598 -5.99 -10.99 -1.26
CA GLY A 598 -5.88 -9.56 -1.64
C GLY A 598 -4.49 -9.10 -2.15
N GLY A 599 -4.40 -8.27 -3.19
CA GLY A 599 -3.10 -7.85 -3.75
C GLY A 599 -2.33 -6.81 -2.90
N ARG A 600 -0.99 -6.76 -3.03
CA ARG A 600 -0.11 -5.79 -2.35
C ARG A 600 -0.51 -4.33 -2.58
N SER A 601 -0.91 -3.99 -3.81
CA SER A 601 -1.34 -2.62 -4.15
C SER A 601 -2.65 -2.22 -3.46
N THR A 602 -3.59 -3.16 -3.34
CA THR A 602 -4.84 -2.94 -2.59
C THR A 602 -4.56 -2.81 -1.10
N ALA A 603 -3.76 -3.72 -0.51
CA ALA A 603 -3.37 -3.63 0.91
C ALA A 603 -2.71 -2.28 1.24
N THR A 604 -1.77 -1.84 0.41
CA THR A 604 -1.11 -0.54 0.54
C THR A 604 -2.11 0.62 0.44
N THR A 605 -3.09 0.52 -0.46
CA THR A 605 -4.14 1.54 -0.63
C THR A 605 -5.02 1.62 0.61
N ILE A 606 -5.51 0.49 1.13
CA ILE A 606 -6.34 0.44 2.34
C ILE A 606 -5.58 1.00 3.54
N LEU A 607 -4.34 0.57 3.76
CA LEU A 607 -3.50 1.06 4.86
C LEU A 607 -3.21 2.56 4.74
N SER A 608 -2.90 3.05 3.53
CA SER A 608 -2.64 4.47 3.29
C SER A 608 -3.89 5.32 3.53
N LEU A 609 -5.05 4.81 3.08
CA LEU A 609 -6.32 5.50 3.24
C LEU A 609 -6.75 5.55 4.71
N ALA A 610 -6.67 4.42 5.42
CA ALA A 610 -6.95 4.34 6.85
C ALA A 610 -6.05 5.33 7.62
N ALA A 611 -4.73 5.33 7.34
CA ALA A 611 -3.80 6.25 7.98
C ALA A 611 -4.22 7.72 7.82
N ILE A 612 -4.53 8.18 6.60
CA ILE A 612 -4.91 9.58 6.36
C ILE A 612 -6.27 9.93 6.96
N ILE A 613 -7.27 9.04 6.84
CA ILE A 613 -8.60 9.28 7.44
C ILE A 613 -8.47 9.48 8.94
N HIS A 614 -7.74 8.60 9.63
CA HIS A 614 -7.55 8.68 11.08
C HIS A 614 -6.67 9.89 11.47
N LEU A 615 -5.62 10.21 10.71
CA LEU A 615 -4.81 11.42 10.95
C LEU A 615 -5.64 12.70 10.85
N ARG A 616 -6.59 12.79 9.91
CA ARG A 616 -7.49 13.95 9.76
C ARG A 616 -8.48 14.12 10.91
N GLN A 617 -8.81 13.03 11.60
CA GLN A 617 -9.70 13.04 12.77
C GLN A 617 -8.96 13.36 14.07
N MET A 618 -7.63 13.35 14.06
CA MET A 618 -6.80 13.64 15.24
C MET A 618 -6.54 15.14 15.41
N PRO A 619 -6.27 15.61 16.65
CA PRO A 619 -5.90 17.00 16.92
C PRO A 619 -4.46 17.27 16.48
N LEU A 620 -4.27 17.38 15.15
CA LEU A 620 -3.02 17.66 14.47
C LEU A 620 -3.19 18.90 13.58
N ALA A 621 -2.09 19.65 13.39
CA ALA A 621 -2.03 20.71 12.39
C ALA A 621 -2.24 20.14 10.97
N ASP A 622 -2.73 20.95 10.04
CA ASP A 622 -3.05 20.49 8.68
C ASP A 622 -1.80 19.96 7.95
N GLU A 623 -0.65 20.59 8.18
CA GLU A 623 0.63 20.20 7.60
C GLU A 623 1.10 18.82 8.10
N ALA A 624 0.62 18.36 9.26
CA ALA A 624 0.99 17.09 9.87
C ALA A 624 0.11 15.91 9.40
N ARG A 625 -1.03 16.18 8.74
CA ARG A 625 -2.02 15.17 8.30
C ARG A 625 -1.63 14.51 6.98
N LYS A 626 -0.41 13.97 6.93
CA LYS A 626 0.20 13.42 5.71
C LYS A 626 0.97 12.12 5.94
N LEU A 627 1.09 11.35 4.87
CA LEU A 627 1.74 10.04 4.82
C LEU A 627 2.80 10.01 3.72
N LEU A 628 4.02 9.65 4.10
CA LEU A 628 5.07 9.33 3.15
C LEU A 628 5.18 7.81 3.01
N SER A 629 5.05 7.29 1.79
CA SER A 629 5.13 5.86 1.51
C SER A 629 6.32 5.53 0.63
N PHE A 630 7.25 4.71 1.12
CA PHE A 630 8.43 4.28 0.38
C PHE A 630 8.21 2.99 -0.39
N THR A 631 8.83 2.90 -1.57
CA THR A 631 9.00 1.67 -2.32
C THR A 631 10.36 1.66 -3.02
N ASP A 632 10.98 0.50 -3.19
CA ASP A 632 12.29 0.39 -3.84
C ASP A 632 12.22 0.43 -5.37
N ASN A 633 11.03 0.35 -5.96
CA ASN A 633 10.83 0.39 -7.40
C ASN A 633 10.10 1.67 -7.83
N ARG A 634 10.69 2.43 -8.76
CA ARG A 634 10.09 3.64 -9.34
C ARG A 634 8.75 3.38 -10.05
N GLN A 635 8.62 2.24 -10.73
CA GLN A 635 7.37 1.86 -11.41
C GLN A 635 6.27 1.54 -10.40
N ASP A 636 6.64 0.93 -9.27
CA ASP A 636 5.71 0.65 -8.18
C ASP A 636 5.18 1.94 -7.55
N ALA A 637 5.98 2.99 -7.43
CA ALA A 637 5.54 4.28 -6.91
C ALA A 637 4.48 4.93 -7.82
N SER A 638 4.74 4.96 -9.13
CA SER A 638 3.79 5.45 -10.13
C SER A 638 2.50 4.64 -10.13
N LEU A 639 2.61 3.31 -10.19
CA LEU A 639 1.48 2.38 -10.20
C LEU A 639 0.63 2.53 -8.93
N GLN A 640 1.29 2.66 -7.77
CA GLN A 640 0.60 2.79 -6.50
C GLN A 640 -0.15 4.12 -6.38
N ALA A 641 0.42 5.22 -6.88
CA ALA A 641 -0.27 6.51 -6.92
C ALA A 641 -1.51 6.47 -7.81
N GLY A 642 -1.41 5.90 -9.01
CA GLY A 642 -2.55 5.71 -9.92
C GLY A 642 -3.62 4.81 -9.30
N HIS A 643 -3.23 3.61 -8.83
CA HIS A 643 -4.15 2.67 -8.19
C HIS A 643 -4.86 3.28 -6.97
N PHE A 644 -4.15 4.09 -6.15
CA PHE A 644 -4.75 4.77 -5.00
C PHE A 644 -5.82 5.78 -5.44
N ASN A 645 -5.51 6.64 -6.41
CA ASN A 645 -6.44 7.65 -6.91
C ASN A 645 -7.67 7.01 -7.56
N ASP A 646 -7.46 6.00 -8.41
CA ASP A 646 -8.56 5.25 -9.05
C ASP A 646 -9.49 4.61 -8.00
N PHE A 647 -8.90 4.03 -6.94
CA PHE A 647 -9.67 3.40 -5.86
C PHE A 647 -10.52 4.43 -5.11
N VAL A 648 -9.95 5.58 -4.75
CA VAL A 648 -10.67 6.67 -4.08
C VAL A 648 -11.76 7.24 -4.97
N GLU A 649 -11.46 7.50 -6.24
CA GLU A 649 -12.40 8.08 -7.19
C GLU A 649 -13.59 7.15 -7.47
N VAL A 650 -13.33 5.90 -7.82
CA VAL A 650 -14.37 4.89 -8.04
C VAL A 650 -15.17 4.66 -6.74
N GLY A 651 -14.50 4.67 -5.59
CA GLY A 651 -15.13 4.60 -4.28
C GLY A 651 -16.14 5.72 -4.05
N ARG A 652 -15.75 6.98 -4.33
CA ARG A 652 -16.63 8.16 -4.22
C ARG A 652 -17.79 8.11 -5.21
N LEU A 653 -17.53 7.73 -6.47
CA LEU A 653 -18.57 7.60 -7.48
C LEU A 653 -19.64 6.59 -7.05
N ARG A 654 -19.22 5.41 -6.58
CA ARG A 654 -20.12 4.35 -6.10
C ARG A 654 -20.88 4.76 -4.84
N ALA A 655 -20.22 5.42 -3.89
CA ALA A 655 -20.89 5.94 -2.70
C ALA A 655 -21.96 6.98 -3.04
N ALA A 656 -21.67 7.90 -3.97
CA ALA A 656 -22.63 8.89 -4.44
C ALA A 656 -23.80 8.26 -5.20
N LEU A 657 -23.56 7.24 -6.04
CA LEU A 657 -24.62 6.48 -6.68
C LEU A 657 -25.53 5.78 -5.67
N TYR A 658 -24.95 5.13 -4.66
CA TYR A 658 -25.72 4.48 -3.60
C TYR A 658 -26.55 5.50 -2.80
N LEU A 659 -25.97 6.64 -2.45
CA LEU A 659 -26.67 7.71 -1.74
C LEU A 659 -27.83 8.27 -2.57
N ALA A 660 -27.58 8.58 -3.84
CA ALA A 660 -28.61 9.07 -4.77
C ALA A 660 -29.76 8.06 -4.94
N ALA A 661 -29.43 6.77 -5.09
CA ALA A 661 -30.42 5.71 -5.23
C ALA A 661 -31.23 5.51 -3.93
N THR A 662 -30.59 5.66 -2.77
CA THR A 662 -31.25 5.59 -1.46
C THR A 662 -32.22 6.75 -1.28
N GLN A 663 -31.83 7.96 -1.68
CA GLN A 663 -32.68 9.16 -1.63
C GLN A 663 -33.87 9.09 -2.59
N ALA A 664 -33.71 8.42 -3.75
CA ALA A 664 -34.82 8.17 -4.68
C ALA A 664 -35.82 7.11 -4.18
N GLY A 665 -35.46 6.33 -3.16
CA GLY A 665 -36.33 5.34 -2.53
C GLY A 665 -36.88 4.30 -3.51
N ALA A 666 -38.15 3.93 -3.32
CA ALA A 666 -38.83 2.90 -4.12
C ALA A 666 -39.11 3.32 -5.57
N GLN A 667 -38.91 4.57 -5.97
CA GLN A 667 -38.99 4.97 -7.38
C GLN A 667 -37.72 4.62 -8.14
N GLY A 668 -36.56 4.65 -7.46
CA GLY A 668 -35.24 4.48 -8.09
C GLY A 668 -34.87 5.66 -8.99
N LEU A 669 -33.69 5.59 -9.60
CA LEU A 669 -33.18 6.62 -10.52
C LEU A 669 -33.41 6.19 -11.97
N ARG A 670 -34.01 7.07 -12.76
CA ARG A 670 -34.14 6.91 -14.22
C ARG A 670 -32.95 7.53 -14.97
N HIS A 671 -32.78 7.13 -16.23
CA HIS A 671 -31.66 7.56 -17.08
C HIS A 671 -31.49 9.10 -17.16
N ASP A 672 -32.60 9.83 -17.29
CA ASP A 672 -32.65 11.28 -17.47
C ASP A 672 -32.22 12.08 -16.24
N GLU A 673 -32.35 11.52 -15.04
CA GLU A 673 -31.94 12.17 -13.79
C GLU A 673 -30.68 11.55 -13.15
N LEU A 674 -30.25 10.36 -13.59
CA LEU A 674 -29.18 9.57 -12.99
C LEU A 674 -27.89 10.39 -12.75
N ALA A 675 -27.32 10.94 -13.82
CA ALA A 675 -26.05 11.67 -13.73
C ALA A 675 -26.17 12.94 -12.87
N MET A 676 -27.32 13.63 -12.92
CA MET A 676 -27.58 14.84 -12.14
C MET A 676 -27.68 14.52 -10.65
N LYS A 677 -28.43 13.48 -10.27
CA LYS A 677 -28.60 13.07 -8.87
C LYS A 677 -27.29 12.57 -8.27
N VAL A 678 -26.48 11.84 -9.05
CA VAL A 678 -25.14 11.42 -8.62
C VAL A 678 -24.20 12.62 -8.46
N PHE A 679 -24.23 13.58 -9.39
CA PHE A 679 -23.46 14.82 -9.28
C PHE A 679 -23.81 15.61 -8.00
N GLN A 680 -25.10 15.73 -7.67
CA GLN A 680 -25.56 16.35 -6.43
C GLN A 680 -25.07 15.59 -5.19
N ALA A 681 -25.17 14.25 -5.20
CA ALA A 681 -24.75 13.39 -4.10
C ALA A 681 -23.22 13.37 -3.87
N LEU A 682 -22.41 13.59 -4.92
CA LEU A 682 -20.95 13.68 -4.81
C LEU A 682 -20.49 14.89 -3.97
N GLY A 683 -21.27 15.97 -3.97
CA GLY A 683 -21.03 17.16 -3.14
C GLY A 683 -19.71 17.87 -3.44
N LEU A 684 -19.23 17.82 -4.68
CA LEU A 684 -17.97 18.46 -5.07
C LEU A 684 -18.11 19.99 -5.07
N LYS A 685 -17.13 20.68 -4.49
CA LYS A 685 -16.96 22.12 -4.66
C LYS A 685 -16.53 22.39 -6.11
N PHE A 686 -16.98 23.50 -6.66
CA PHE A 686 -16.65 23.89 -8.05
C PHE A 686 -15.13 23.92 -8.31
N THR A 687 -14.35 24.37 -7.33
CA THR A 687 -12.88 24.42 -7.39
C THR A 687 -12.19 23.04 -7.41
N GLU A 688 -12.90 21.96 -7.08
CA GLU A 688 -12.32 20.60 -7.06
C GLU A 688 -12.33 19.94 -8.45
N TYR A 689 -13.09 20.46 -9.40
CA TYR A 689 -13.19 19.86 -10.74
C TYR A 689 -13.11 20.86 -11.88
N ALA A 690 -13.30 22.16 -11.67
CA ALA A 690 -13.22 23.15 -12.75
C ALA A 690 -11.76 23.55 -13.06
N SER A 691 -11.43 23.66 -14.35
CA SER A 691 -10.15 24.21 -14.83
C SER A 691 -10.02 25.71 -14.61
N ASP A 692 -11.13 26.45 -14.65
CA ASP A 692 -11.26 27.84 -14.22
C ASP A 692 -12.13 27.93 -12.96
N PRO A 693 -11.52 27.98 -11.76
CA PRO A 693 -12.25 28.12 -10.49
C PRO A 693 -13.08 29.41 -10.38
N GLY A 694 -12.76 30.44 -11.19
CA GLY A 694 -13.41 31.73 -11.21
C GLY A 694 -14.62 31.81 -12.15
N ALA A 695 -14.89 30.77 -12.95
CA ALA A 695 -15.97 30.75 -13.92
C ALA A 695 -17.35 31.01 -13.26
N ARG A 696 -18.15 31.87 -13.88
CA ARG A 696 -19.50 32.27 -13.42
C ARG A 696 -20.53 32.12 -14.53
N PHE A 697 -21.81 32.12 -14.13
CA PHE A 697 -22.97 32.09 -15.03
C PHE A 697 -22.88 30.93 -16.04
N GLN A 698 -23.04 31.21 -17.33
CA GLN A 698 -22.98 30.21 -18.40
C GLN A 698 -21.71 29.34 -18.36
N ALA A 699 -20.54 29.93 -18.08
CA ALA A 699 -19.30 29.15 -18.07
C ALA A 699 -19.30 28.08 -16.98
N ARG A 700 -19.91 28.39 -15.81
CA ARG A 700 -20.11 27.44 -14.72
C ARG A 700 -21.13 26.38 -15.09
N ASP A 701 -22.28 26.77 -15.62
CA ASP A 701 -23.35 25.83 -15.99
C ASP A 701 -22.87 24.80 -17.03
N GLU A 702 -22.06 25.25 -18.00
CA GLU A 702 -21.43 24.37 -19.00
C GLU A 702 -20.38 23.43 -18.36
N THR A 703 -19.57 23.90 -17.41
CA THR A 703 -18.62 23.04 -16.69
C THR A 703 -19.35 21.98 -15.86
N ASP A 704 -20.42 22.33 -15.15
CA ASP A 704 -21.28 21.39 -14.41
C ASP A 704 -21.95 20.39 -15.36
N ARG A 705 -22.36 20.83 -16.56
CA ARG A 705 -22.91 19.95 -17.61
C ARG A 705 -21.86 18.94 -18.08
N VAL A 706 -20.65 19.38 -18.40
CA VAL A 706 -19.58 18.49 -18.88
C VAL A 706 -19.22 17.46 -17.80
N LEU A 707 -19.10 17.87 -16.53
CA LEU A 707 -18.86 16.90 -15.45
C LEU A 707 -20.00 15.88 -15.33
N ARG A 708 -21.26 16.30 -15.42
CA ARG A 708 -22.40 15.35 -15.44
C ARG A 708 -22.28 14.35 -16.60
N SER A 709 -21.83 14.76 -17.77
CA SER A 709 -21.61 13.84 -18.90
C SER A 709 -20.46 12.87 -18.65
N VAL A 710 -19.35 13.31 -18.04
CA VAL A 710 -18.24 12.42 -17.62
C VAL A 710 -18.73 11.41 -16.58
N LEU A 711 -19.50 11.85 -15.59
CA LEU A 711 -20.10 10.98 -14.58
C LEU A 711 -21.06 9.97 -15.21
N GLY A 712 -21.89 10.41 -16.16
CA GLY A 712 -22.76 9.54 -16.95
C GLY A 712 -21.98 8.39 -17.59
N TYR A 713 -20.91 8.71 -18.34
CA TYR A 713 -20.02 7.69 -18.90
C TYR A 713 -19.46 6.74 -17.83
N ARG A 714 -18.88 7.27 -16.74
CA ARG A 714 -18.27 6.44 -15.68
C ARG A 714 -19.29 5.52 -14.99
N LEU A 715 -20.54 5.97 -14.81
CA LEU A 715 -21.63 5.16 -14.23
C LEU A 715 -22.01 3.99 -15.15
N TYR A 716 -22.21 4.23 -16.44
CA TYR A 716 -22.51 3.15 -17.40
C TYR A 716 -21.33 2.20 -17.55
N ARG A 717 -20.09 2.72 -17.61
CA ARG A 717 -18.87 1.90 -17.62
C ARG A 717 -18.76 1.00 -16.39
N ASP A 718 -19.20 1.42 -15.21
CA ASP A 718 -19.15 0.60 -13.99
C ASP A 718 -20.11 -0.60 -14.00
N LEU A 719 -21.08 -0.63 -14.93
CA LEU A 719 -21.92 -1.81 -15.21
C LEU A 719 -21.19 -2.89 -16.00
N LEU A 720 -20.10 -2.52 -16.70
CA LEU A 720 -19.35 -3.45 -17.53
C LEU A 720 -18.90 -4.64 -16.70
N ARG A 721 -19.08 -5.82 -17.28
CA ARG A 721 -18.74 -7.09 -16.65
C ARG A 721 -17.25 -7.18 -16.33
N GLY A 722 -16.91 -6.98 -15.06
CA GLY A 722 -15.59 -7.26 -14.50
C GLY A 722 -15.69 -7.98 -13.15
N TRP A 723 -14.88 -9.02 -12.95
CA TRP A 723 -14.73 -9.63 -11.62
C TRP A 723 -13.65 -8.87 -10.85
N ARG A 724 -14.06 -7.87 -10.07
CA ARG A 724 -13.17 -7.09 -9.21
C ARG A 724 -13.28 -7.60 -7.78
N ILE A 725 -12.60 -8.69 -7.43
CA ILE A 725 -12.66 -9.23 -6.06
C ILE A 725 -12.18 -8.18 -5.04
N THR A 726 -11.09 -7.49 -5.35
CA THR A 726 -10.48 -6.48 -4.47
C THR A 726 -11.05 -5.07 -4.63
N ALA A 727 -12.10 -4.89 -5.44
CA ALA A 727 -12.83 -3.63 -5.63
C ALA A 727 -14.24 -3.86 -6.24
N PRO A 728 -15.10 -4.67 -5.60
CA PRO A 728 -16.37 -5.12 -6.17
C PRO A 728 -17.32 -3.95 -6.39
N ASN A 729 -18.11 -3.98 -7.46
CA ASN A 729 -19.12 -2.95 -7.73
C ASN A 729 -20.33 -3.06 -6.78
N LEU A 730 -21.24 -2.10 -6.84
CA LEU A 730 -22.39 -2.04 -5.93
C LEU A 730 -23.32 -3.25 -6.06
N GLU A 731 -23.51 -3.82 -7.26
CA GLU A 731 -24.31 -5.03 -7.46
C GLU A 731 -23.67 -6.26 -6.80
N GLN A 732 -22.34 -6.36 -6.85
CA GLN A 732 -21.56 -7.44 -6.23
C GLN A 732 -21.59 -7.40 -4.70
N VAL A 733 -21.80 -6.22 -4.11
CA VAL A 733 -21.97 -6.06 -2.66
C VAL A 733 -23.43 -5.91 -2.24
N GLY A 734 -24.38 -6.11 -3.15
CA GLY A 734 -25.82 -6.05 -2.88
C GLY A 734 -26.36 -4.65 -2.56
N LEU A 735 -25.62 -3.59 -2.87
CA LEU A 735 -26.01 -2.20 -2.64
C LEU A 735 -26.72 -1.54 -3.82
N LEU A 736 -26.75 -2.19 -4.99
CA LEU A 736 -27.44 -1.71 -6.17
C LEU A 736 -28.19 -2.86 -6.83
N ALA A 737 -29.42 -2.58 -7.27
CA ALA A 737 -30.20 -3.45 -8.13
C ALA A 737 -30.67 -2.66 -9.36
N ILE A 738 -30.53 -3.26 -10.55
CA ILE A 738 -31.10 -2.72 -11.78
C ILE A 738 -32.41 -3.44 -12.07
N ASP A 739 -33.43 -2.66 -12.36
CA ASP A 739 -34.79 -3.14 -12.61
C ASP A 739 -35.34 -2.65 -13.95
N TYR A 740 -36.34 -3.36 -14.47
CA TYR A 740 -36.94 -3.10 -15.78
C TYR A 740 -38.46 -2.95 -15.62
N PRO A 741 -38.99 -1.75 -15.28
CA PRO A 741 -40.36 -1.58 -14.81
C PRO A 741 -41.46 -2.07 -15.77
N TYR A 742 -41.22 -1.99 -17.09
CA TYR A 742 -42.19 -2.38 -18.11
C TYR A 742 -42.08 -3.86 -18.50
N LEU A 743 -41.12 -4.61 -17.95
CA LEU A 743 -40.92 -6.01 -18.30
C LEU A 743 -42.14 -6.89 -17.96
N SER A 744 -42.80 -6.64 -16.83
CA SER A 744 -44.02 -7.39 -16.47
C SER A 744 -45.11 -7.19 -17.52
N GLN A 745 -45.39 -5.94 -17.90
CA GLN A 745 -46.40 -5.60 -18.91
C GLN A 745 -46.11 -6.27 -20.25
N VAL A 746 -44.83 -6.29 -20.67
CA VAL A 746 -44.42 -6.97 -21.91
C VAL A 746 -44.64 -8.48 -21.80
N CYS A 747 -44.35 -9.10 -20.66
CA CYS A 747 -44.53 -10.54 -20.47
C CYS A 747 -46.00 -10.98 -20.32
N GLU A 748 -46.86 -10.09 -19.82
CA GLU A 748 -48.31 -10.28 -19.67
C GLU A 748 -49.11 -10.04 -20.97
N ALA A 749 -48.56 -9.26 -21.91
CA ALA A 749 -49.20 -8.95 -23.18
C ALA A 749 -49.21 -10.16 -24.14
N ASP A 750 -50.28 -10.96 -24.12
CA ASP A 750 -50.38 -12.20 -24.89
C ASP A 750 -50.21 -12.01 -26.40
N ASP A 751 -50.63 -10.87 -26.96
CA ASP A 751 -50.47 -10.53 -28.37
C ASP A 751 -48.99 -10.48 -28.81
N ILE A 752 -48.07 -10.13 -27.90
CA ILE A 752 -46.63 -10.14 -28.16
C ILE A 752 -46.06 -11.57 -28.25
N TRP A 753 -46.65 -12.53 -27.53
CA TRP A 753 -46.09 -13.89 -27.37
C TRP A 753 -46.79 -14.96 -28.19
N GLN A 754 -48.01 -14.73 -28.67
CA GLN A 754 -48.81 -15.72 -29.41
C GLN A 754 -48.10 -16.26 -30.67
N GLU A 755 -47.35 -15.43 -31.39
CA GLU A 755 -46.63 -15.82 -32.62
C GLU A 755 -45.22 -16.40 -32.37
N CYS A 756 -44.75 -16.40 -31.12
CA CYS A 756 -43.44 -16.90 -30.75
C CYS A 756 -43.37 -18.44 -30.80
N HIS A 757 -42.16 -18.99 -30.68
CA HIS A 757 -41.98 -20.42 -30.48
C HIS A 757 -42.88 -20.97 -29.35
N PRO A 758 -43.52 -22.15 -29.49
CA PRO A 758 -44.46 -22.68 -28.51
C PRO A 758 -43.94 -22.72 -27.07
N ALA A 759 -42.63 -22.95 -26.90
CA ALA A 759 -41.99 -22.90 -25.58
C ALA A 759 -42.12 -21.55 -24.87
N LEU A 760 -42.13 -20.43 -25.59
CA LEU A 760 -42.34 -19.10 -25.02
C LEU A 760 -43.83 -18.78 -24.88
N ALA A 761 -44.62 -19.09 -25.91
CA ALA A 761 -46.05 -18.83 -25.93
C ALA A 761 -46.80 -19.58 -24.81
N GLN A 762 -46.38 -20.80 -24.48
CA GLN A 762 -47.02 -21.62 -23.43
C GLN A 762 -46.35 -21.49 -22.05
N SER A 763 -45.22 -20.78 -21.96
CA SER A 763 -44.56 -20.50 -20.67
C SER A 763 -45.40 -19.55 -19.82
N SER A 764 -45.31 -19.69 -18.49
CA SER A 764 -45.92 -18.73 -17.56
C SER A 764 -45.27 -17.35 -17.69
N VAL A 765 -46.00 -16.30 -17.29
CA VAL A 765 -45.51 -14.92 -17.28
C VAL A 765 -44.21 -14.81 -16.48
N GLU A 766 -44.14 -15.48 -15.33
CA GLU A 766 -42.95 -15.48 -14.46
C GLU A 766 -41.73 -16.06 -15.17
N LYS A 767 -41.90 -17.14 -15.94
CA LYS A 767 -40.80 -17.75 -16.70
C LYS A 767 -40.36 -16.89 -17.88
N ARG A 768 -41.29 -16.24 -18.58
CA ARG A 768 -40.95 -15.23 -19.61
C ARG A 768 -40.15 -14.09 -18.98
N MET A 769 -40.59 -13.57 -17.84
CA MET A 769 -39.90 -12.51 -17.11
C MET A 769 -38.50 -12.91 -16.66
N GLU A 770 -38.34 -14.12 -16.09
CA GLU A 770 -37.04 -14.65 -15.65
C GLU A 770 -36.03 -14.67 -16.83
N VAL A 771 -36.42 -15.28 -17.95
CA VAL A 771 -35.56 -15.41 -19.13
C VAL A 771 -35.24 -14.06 -19.76
N CYS A 772 -36.24 -13.18 -19.87
CA CYS A 772 -36.04 -11.83 -20.41
C CYS A 772 -35.12 -11.00 -19.51
N ARG A 773 -35.28 -11.07 -18.19
CA ARG A 773 -34.39 -10.36 -17.25
C ARG A 773 -32.94 -10.80 -17.39
N VAL A 774 -32.69 -12.11 -17.52
CA VAL A 774 -31.35 -12.66 -17.76
C VAL A 774 -30.76 -12.15 -19.08
N LEU A 775 -31.56 -12.03 -20.14
CA LEU A 775 -31.13 -11.47 -21.43
C LEU A 775 -30.79 -9.97 -21.32
N LEU A 776 -31.66 -9.18 -20.68
CA LEU A 776 -31.46 -7.74 -20.49
C LEU A 776 -30.20 -7.48 -19.63
N ASP A 777 -29.98 -8.25 -18.58
CA ASP A 777 -28.77 -8.14 -17.76
C ASP A 777 -27.50 -8.55 -18.52
N LEU A 778 -27.60 -9.56 -19.40
CA LEU A 778 -26.50 -9.93 -20.29
C LEU A 778 -26.15 -8.77 -21.23
N MET A 779 -27.16 -8.11 -21.82
CA MET A 779 -26.96 -6.93 -22.66
C MET A 779 -26.32 -5.78 -21.86
N ARG A 780 -26.91 -5.43 -20.73
CA ARG A 780 -26.46 -4.37 -19.83
C ARG A 780 -25.00 -4.55 -19.41
N ARG A 781 -24.63 -5.74 -18.93
CA ARG A 781 -23.28 -6.04 -18.44
C ARG A 781 -22.27 -6.23 -19.57
N GLY A 782 -22.75 -6.46 -20.80
CA GLY A 782 -21.93 -6.39 -22.01
C GLY A 782 -21.83 -4.97 -22.60
N LEU A 783 -22.39 -3.95 -21.94
CA LEU A 783 -22.55 -2.59 -22.47
C LEU A 783 -23.26 -2.52 -23.82
N ALA A 784 -24.12 -3.51 -24.13
CA ALA A 784 -25.01 -3.46 -25.28
C ALA A 784 -26.23 -2.57 -24.95
N ILE A 785 -25.96 -1.30 -24.66
CA ILE A 785 -26.92 -0.31 -24.18
C ILE A 785 -26.92 0.88 -25.14
N LYS A 786 -28.10 1.28 -25.59
CA LYS A 786 -28.29 2.48 -26.39
C LYS A 786 -28.34 3.68 -25.45
N VAL A 787 -27.21 4.37 -25.33
CA VAL A 787 -27.05 5.56 -24.50
C VAL A 787 -26.00 6.49 -25.13
N GLU A 788 -26.22 7.80 -25.05
CA GLU A 788 -25.30 8.79 -25.62
C GLU A 788 -23.88 8.70 -25.01
N TYR A 789 -23.77 8.35 -23.71
CA TYR A 789 -22.48 8.28 -23.02
C TYR A 789 -21.53 7.22 -23.58
N LEU A 790 -22.04 6.22 -24.30
CA LEU A 790 -21.28 5.14 -24.91
C LEU A 790 -21.17 5.28 -26.44
N ASP A 791 -21.63 6.41 -26.99
CA ASP A 791 -21.53 6.72 -28.41
C ASP A 791 -20.15 7.35 -28.71
N PRO A 792 -19.37 6.81 -29.67
CA PRO A 792 -18.03 7.32 -29.98
C PRO A 792 -18.00 8.80 -30.36
N ALA A 793 -19.00 9.31 -31.10
CA ALA A 793 -19.04 10.70 -31.54
C ALA A 793 -19.40 11.66 -30.39
N PHE A 794 -20.24 11.22 -29.45
CA PHE A 794 -20.42 11.94 -28.19
C PHE A 794 -19.14 11.95 -27.35
N GLN A 795 -18.48 10.81 -27.21
CA GLN A 795 -17.25 10.69 -26.41
C GLN A 795 -16.10 11.53 -26.96
N GLU A 796 -15.95 11.65 -28.28
CA GLU A 796 -14.96 12.54 -28.90
C GLU A 796 -15.16 14.00 -28.47
N ARG A 797 -16.41 14.48 -28.51
CA ARG A 797 -16.75 15.84 -28.03
C ARG A 797 -16.55 15.96 -26.52
N LEU A 798 -16.90 14.93 -25.77
CA LEU A 798 -16.76 14.92 -24.32
C LEU A 798 -15.30 15.00 -23.88
N LEU A 799 -14.38 14.30 -24.55
CA LEU A 799 -12.93 14.37 -24.29
C LEU A 799 -12.42 15.81 -24.48
N LEU A 800 -12.76 16.44 -25.61
CA LEU A 800 -12.38 17.82 -25.90
C LEU A 800 -12.96 18.82 -24.91
N GLN A 801 -14.23 18.68 -24.54
CA GLN A 801 -14.87 19.56 -23.56
C GLN A 801 -14.31 19.37 -22.15
N SER A 802 -14.02 18.11 -21.79
CA SER A 802 -13.45 17.75 -20.51
C SER A 802 -12.06 18.35 -20.33
N SER A 803 -11.15 18.20 -21.29
CA SER A 803 -9.79 18.74 -21.17
C SER A 803 -9.77 20.26 -21.06
N GLN A 804 -10.74 20.95 -21.67
CA GLN A 804 -10.87 22.41 -21.59
C GLN A 804 -11.43 22.90 -20.25
N ARG A 805 -12.35 22.14 -19.64
CA ARG A 805 -13.19 22.63 -18.52
C ARG A 805 -12.94 21.94 -17.20
N LEU A 806 -12.37 20.75 -17.20
CA LEU A 806 -12.22 19.90 -16.02
C LEU A 806 -10.76 19.64 -15.68
N ILE A 807 -10.50 19.43 -14.39
CA ILE A 807 -9.19 19.00 -13.88
C ILE A 807 -9.23 17.53 -13.41
N PRO A 808 -8.08 16.82 -13.41
CA PRO A 808 -8.00 15.49 -12.82
C PRO A 808 -8.39 15.48 -11.33
N PRO A 809 -9.03 14.41 -10.82
CA PRO A 809 -9.39 13.18 -11.53
C PRO A 809 -10.77 13.24 -12.22
N TRP A 810 -11.47 14.38 -12.18
CA TRP A 810 -12.86 14.49 -12.65
C TRP A 810 -12.99 14.75 -14.14
N GLY A 811 -11.93 15.24 -14.78
CA GLY A 811 -11.76 15.27 -16.23
C GLY A 811 -10.97 14.08 -16.76
N PHE A 812 -11.10 13.83 -18.06
CA PHE A 812 -10.19 13.01 -18.85
C PHE A 812 -8.84 13.69 -19.05
N ASP A 813 -7.77 12.89 -19.20
CA ASP A 813 -6.43 13.38 -19.51
C ASP A 813 -6.35 13.82 -21.00
N GLU A 814 -5.48 14.77 -21.31
CA GLU A 814 -5.25 15.25 -22.70
C GLU A 814 -4.70 14.15 -23.61
N ILE A 815 -4.10 13.11 -23.03
CA ILE A 815 -3.52 11.97 -23.75
C ILE A 815 -4.59 10.92 -24.08
N GLU A 816 -5.71 10.88 -23.34
CA GLU A 816 -6.77 9.89 -23.56
C GLU A 816 -7.47 10.13 -24.89
N ARG A 817 -7.64 9.04 -25.66
CA ARG A 817 -8.27 9.05 -26.97
C ARG A 817 -9.61 8.32 -26.89
N VAL A 818 -10.47 8.56 -27.87
CA VAL A 818 -11.75 7.85 -28.02
C VAL A 818 -11.55 6.34 -28.02
N GLY A 819 -10.45 5.84 -28.60
CA GLY A 819 -10.11 4.41 -28.60
C GLY A 819 -9.78 3.80 -27.24
N ASP A 820 -9.50 4.63 -26.23
CA ASP A 820 -9.22 4.20 -24.85
C ASP A 820 -10.50 4.08 -24.00
N LEU A 821 -11.62 4.64 -24.47
CA LEU A 821 -12.91 4.59 -23.81
C LEU A 821 -13.72 3.35 -24.22
N GLU A 822 -14.56 2.89 -23.30
CA GLU A 822 -15.50 1.80 -23.58
C GLU A 822 -16.70 2.34 -24.38
N HIS A 823 -17.08 1.61 -25.43
CA HIS A 823 -18.19 1.98 -26.33
C HIS A 823 -19.36 1.02 -26.20
N ALA A 824 -20.51 1.43 -26.72
CA ALA A 824 -21.69 0.59 -26.73
C ALA A 824 -21.44 -0.64 -27.63
N ALA A 825 -21.54 -1.84 -27.05
CA ALA A 825 -21.55 -3.06 -27.82
C ALA A 825 -22.87 -3.19 -28.61
N VAL A 826 -22.87 -3.99 -29.67
CA VAL A 826 -24.09 -4.41 -30.36
C VAL A 826 -24.31 -5.90 -30.10
N LEU A 827 -25.54 -6.27 -29.74
CA LEU A 827 -25.90 -7.67 -29.58
C LEU A 827 -26.45 -8.24 -30.89
N TYR A 828 -25.89 -9.35 -31.37
CA TYR A 828 -26.40 -10.07 -32.54
C TYR A 828 -26.93 -11.47 -32.19
N PRO A 829 -28.14 -11.86 -32.63
CA PRO A 829 -28.67 -13.21 -32.46
C PRO A 829 -28.11 -14.20 -33.49
N ARG A 830 -26.76 -14.26 -33.57
CA ARG A 830 -26.03 -15.22 -34.40
C ARG A 830 -24.66 -15.55 -33.80
N PRO A 831 -23.97 -16.62 -34.27
CA PRO A 831 -22.58 -16.88 -33.91
C PRO A 831 -21.63 -15.76 -34.36
N TYR A 832 -20.52 -15.62 -33.63
CA TYR A 832 -19.38 -14.76 -33.98
C TYR A 832 -18.67 -15.25 -35.25
N ARG A 833 -18.38 -14.32 -36.17
CA ARG A 833 -17.70 -14.51 -37.46
C ARG A 833 -16.41 -13.70 -37.46
N GLN A 834 -15.27 -14.35 -37.19
CA GLN A 834 -13.96 -13.70 -36.97
C GLN A 834 -13.53 -12.71 -38.07
N ALA A 835 -13.91 -12.94 -39.32
CA ALA A 835 -13.53 -12.08 -40.45
C ALA A 835 -14.40 -10.82 -40.63
N GLN A 836 -15.58 -10.75 -39.98
CA GLN A 836 -16.61 -9.74 -40.27
C GLN A 836 -17.11 -8.97 -39.04
N ASP A 837 -16.78 -9.47 -37.85
CA ASP A 837 -17.33 -9.02 -36.58
C ASP A 837 -16.28 -8.35 -35.70
N TYR A 838 -16.72 -7.34 -34.95
CA TYR A 838 -15.92 -6.72 -33.91
C TYR A 838 -15.96 -7.57 -32.64
N GLY A 839 -14.80 -7.90 -32.08
CA GLY A 839 -14.71 -8.76 -30.89
C GLY A 839 -15.33 -8.19 -29.61
N GLY A 840 -15.60 -6.87 -29.56
CA GLY A 840 -16.28 -6.22 -28.44
C GLY A 840 -17.81 -6.34 -28.47
N ASP A 841 -18.40 -6.82 -29.57
CA ASP A 841 -19.84 -7.05 -29.69
C ASP A 841 -20.30 -8.32 -28.95
N VAL A 842 -21.59 -8.42 -28.66
CA VAL A 842 -22.19 -9.55 -27.94
C VAL A 842 -22.88 -10.49 -28.93
N PHE A 843 -22.53 -11.78 -28.92
CA PHE A 843 -23.08 -12.75 -29.87
C PHE A 843 -23.88 -13.84 -29.17
N LEU A 844 -25.17 -13.94 -29.51
CA LEU A 844 -26.08 -14.97 -29.03
C LEU A 844 -26.27 -16.03 -30.09
N SER A 845 -25.67 -17.19 -29.87
CA SER A 845 -25.96 -18.40 -30.63
C SER A 845 -26.58 -19.45 -29.71
N PRO A 846 -27.18 -20.52 -30.28
CA PRO A 846 -27.54 -21.69 -29.50
C PRO A 846 -26.38 -22.19 -28.63
N MET A 847 -25.15 -22.14 -29.12
CA MET A 847 -23.98 -22.61 -28.37
C MET A 847 -23.46 -21.63 -27.31
N SER A 848 -23.87 -20.36 -27.34
CA SER A 848 -23.50 -19.31 -26.38
C SER A 848 -23.90 -19.65 -24.94
N GLY A 849 -23.41 -18.88 -23.95
CA GLY A 849 -23.79 -19.08 -22.55
C GLY A 849 -25.31 -18.94 -22.33
N PHE A 850 -25.93 -17.93 -22.95
CA PHE A 850 -27.37 -17.72 -22.89
C PHE A 850 -28.16 -18.83 -23.60
N GLY A 851 -27.70 -19.27 -24.78
CA GLY A 851 -28.30 -20.41 -25.47
C GLY A 851 -28.19 -21.72 -24.69
N GLN A 852 -27.13 -21.91 -23.91
CA GLN A 852 -27.00 -23.03 -22.97
C GLN A 852 -27.95 -22.91 -21.78
N TYR A 853 -28.17 -21.69 -21.27
CA TYR A 853 -29.16 -21.41 -20.23
C TYR A 853 -30.57 -21.77 -20.70
N LEU A 854 -31.00 -21.32 -21.88
CA LEU A 854 -32.33 -21.61 -22.43
C LEU A 854 -32.62 -23.11 -22.58
N ARG A 855 -31.61 -23.92 -22.91
CA ARG A 855 -31.77 -25.37 -23.11
C ARG A 855 -31.79 -26.18 -21.81
N ARG A 856 -31.67 -25.55 -20.65
CA ARG A 856 -31.85 -26.26 -19.38
C ARG A 856 -33.34 -26.59 -19.22
N PRO A 857 -33.69 -27.83 -18.83
CA PRO A 857 -35.09 -28.26 -18.75
C PRO A 857 -36.00 -27.32 -17.94
N GLN A 858 -35.49 -26.76 -16.84
CA GLN A 858 -36.25 -25.94 -15.89
C GLN A 858 -36.37 -24.46 -16.30
N THR A 859 -35.60 -24.00 -17.30
CA THR A 859 -35.56 -22.57 -17.66
C THR A 859 -36.88 -22.11 -18.27
N LEU A 860 -37.41 -22.86 -19.24
CA LEU A 860 -38.73 -22.61 -19.83
C LEU A 860 -39.77 -23.67 -19.43
N GLY A 861 -39.40 -24.70 -18.67
CA GLY A 861 -40.32 -25.76 -18.24
C GLY A 861 -40.82 -26.64 -19.39
N VAL A 862 -40.07 -26.71 -20.48
CA VAL A 862 -40.40 -27.48 -21.68
C VAL A 862 -39.38 -28.59 -21.92
N GLY A 863 -39.77 -29.58 -22.75
CA GLY A 863 -38.89 -30.67 -23.15
C GLY A 863 -37.62 -30.21 -23.88
N ARG A 864 -36.79 -31.18 -24.30
CA ARG A 864 -35.47 -30.93 -24.89
C ARG A 864 -35.56 -30.05 -26.15
N LEU A 865 -35.01 -28.84 -26.07
CA LEU A 865 -34.92 -27.90 -27.19
C LEU A 865 -33.75 -28.24 -28.12
N SER A 866 -34.01 -28.27 -29.43
CA SER A 866 -32.97 -28.40 -30.46
C SER A 866 -32.15 -27.11 -30.61
N LEU A 867 -31.05 -27.17 -31.36
CA LEU A 867 -30.28 -25.97 -31.69
C LEU A 867 -31.11 -24.98 -32.54
N ALA A 868 -31.95 -25.50 -33.43
CA ALA A 868 -32.85 -24.68 -34.25
C ALA A 868 -33.95 -24.01 -33.40
N ASP A 869 -34.54 -24.76 -32.46
CA ASP A 869 -35.55 -24.20 -31.54
C ASP A 869 -34.94 -23.10 -30.68
N THR A 870 -33.71 -23.32 -30.16
CA THR A 870 -33.01 -22.31 -29.37
C THR A 870 -32.73 -21.05 -30.19
N ASP A 871 -32.32 -21.21 -31.44
CA ASP A 871 -32.04 -20.09 -32.35
C ASP A 871 -33.30 -19.25 -32.59
N ARG A 872 -34.43 -19.91 -32.86
CA ARG A 872 -35.73 -19.26 -33.00
C ARG A 872 -36.15 -18.55 -31.71
N ILE A 873 -36.05 -19.20 -30.56
CA ILE A 873 -36.39 -18.61 -29.24
C ILE A 873 -35.58 -17.34 -28.97
N ILE A 874 -34.27 -17.33 -29.26
CA ILE A 874 -33.42 -16.13 -29.07
C ILE A 874 -33.93 -14.96 -29.93
N LYS A 875 -34.28 -15.22 -31.19
CA LYS A 875 -34.79 -14.20 -32.12
C LYS A 875 -36.17 -13.70 -31.70
N ASP A 876 -37.05 -14.61 -31.29
CA ASP A 876 -38.40 -14.28 -30.81
C ASP A 876 -38.33 -13.41 -29.53
N LEU A 877 -37.48 -13.76 -28.56
CA LEU A 877 -37.25 -12.94 -27.35
C LEU A 877 -36.86 -11.49 -27.69
N LEU A 878 -35.89 -11.31 -28.60
CA LEU A 878 -35.45 -9.96 -29.00
C LEU A 878 -36.54 -9.19 -29.75
N ARG A 879 -37.36 -9.88 -30.55
CA ARG A 879 -38.52 -9.27 -31.22
C ARG A 879 -39.58 -8.83 -30.21
N SER A 880 -39.93 -9.68 -29.25
CA SER A 880 -40.91 -9.36 -28.20
C SER A 880 -40.44 -8.20 -27.32
N LEU A 881 -39.17 -8.21 -26.88
CA LEU A 881 -38.58 -7.10 -26.13
C LEU A 881 -38.53 -5.80 -26.94
N ARG A 882 -38.37 -5.88 -28.27
CA ARG A 882 -38.41 -4.72 -29.17
C ARG A 882 -39.82 -4.15 -29.26
N MET A 883 -40.85 -4.99 -29.41
CA MET A 883 -42.26 -4.55 -29.40
C MET A 883 -42.61 -3.85 -28.09
N GLY A 884 -42.07 -4.35 -26.97
CA GLY A 884 -42.19 -3.75 -25.64
C GLY A 884 -41.33 -2.51 -25.38
N GLY A 885 -40.52 -2.06 -26.34
CA GLY A 885 -39.65 -0.88 -26.20
C GLY A 885 -38.45 -1.05 -25.26
N LEU A 886 -38.17 -2.27 -24.77
CA LEU A 886 -37.03 -2.54 -23.87
C LEU A 886 -35.71 -2.66 -24.65
N VAL A 887 -35.76 -3.08 -25.90
CA VAL A 887 -34.60 -3.13 -26.80
C VAL A 887 -34.90 -2.44 -28.12
N THR A 888 -33.86 -1.96 -28.79
CA THR A 888 -33.97 -1.28 -30.09
C THR A 888 -33.01 -1.90 -31.09
N VAL A 889 -33.35 -1.81 -32.38
CA VAL A 889 -32.41 -2.17 -33.45
C VAL A 889 -31.40 -1.03 -33.58
N ALA A 890 -30.14 -1.36 -33.30
CA ALA A 890 -29.01 -0.44 -33.38
C ALA A 890 -28.32 -0.52 -34.75
N ARG A 891 -28.38 -1.68 -35.41
CA ARG A 891 -27.83 -1.90 -36.75
C ARG A 891 -28.77 -2.78 -37.56
N GLU A 892 -29.10 -2.33 -38.76
CA GLU A 892 -29.87 -3.13 -39.71
C GLU A 892 -29.01 -4.27 -40.30
N PRO A 893 -29.63 -5.37 -40.78
CA PRO A 893 -28.93 -6.43 -41.50
C PRO A 893 -28.14 -5.88 -42.70
N ARG A 894 -26.94 -6.42 -42.96
CA ARG A 894 -26.13 -6.01 -44.12
C ARG A 894 -26.68 -6.52 -45.44
N ASP A 895 -27.32 -7.69 -45.40
CA ASP A 895 -27.92 -8.39 -46.52
C ASP A 895 -29.07 -9.28 -46.02
N ASP A 896 -29.79 -9.93 -46.95
CA ASP A 896 -30.94 -10.80 -46.64
C ASP A 896 -30.58 -12.06 -45.82
N GLN A 897 -29.29 -12.37 -45.68
CA GLN A 897 -28.79 -13.52 -44.90
C GLN A 897 -28.22 -13.11 -43.53
N ASP A 898 -28.15 -11.81 -43.23
CA ASP A 898 -27.70 -11.28 -41.94
C ASP A 898 -28.88 -11.04 -41.00
N VAL A 899 -28.57 -10.70 -39.74
CA VAL A 899 -29.57 -10.44 -38.70
C VAL A 899 -29.39 -9.04 -38.12
N PRO A 900 -30.47 -8.40 -37.63
CA PRO A 900 -30.36 -7.10 -36.99
C PRO A 900 -29.54 -7.19 -35.69
N GLY A 901 -28.81 -6.11 -35.40
CA GLY A 901 -28.10 -5.89 -34.15
C GLY A 901 -28.95 -5.08 -33.17
N TYR A 902 -28.95 -5.46 -31.89
CA TYR A 902 -29.81 -4.93 -30.85
C TYR A 902 -29.02 -4.25 -29.72
N GLN A 903 -29.64 -3.25 -29.10
CA GLN A 903 -29.17 -2.60 -27.88
C GLN A 903 -30.34 -2.39 -26.91
N LEU A 904 -30.05 -2.52 -25.61
CA LEU A 904 -30.95 -2.23 -24.50
C LEU A 904 -31.23 -0.73 -24.42
N ALA A 905 -32.48 -0.34 -24.33
CA ALA A 905 -32.85 1.07 -24.17
C ALA A 905 -32.48 1.55 -22.75
N ALA A 906 -31.69 2.62 -22.63
CA ALA A 906 -31.23 3.08 -21.31
C ALA A 906 -32.37 3.60 -20.41
N ASP A 907 -33.41 4.16 -21.02
CA ASP A 907 -34.64 4.69 -20.40
C ASP A 907 -35.58 3.60 -19.85
N SER A 908 -35.38 2.35 -20.27
CA SER A 908 -36.09 1.20 -19.72
C SER A 908 -35.48 0.65 -18.43
N MET A 909 -34.34 1.17 -17.99
CA MET A 909 -33.66 0.75 -16.76
C MET A 909 -33.99 1.69 -15.60
N VAL A 910 -34.14 1.12 -14.40
CA VAL A 910 -34.25 1.87 -13.14
C VAL A 910 -33.20 1.37 -12.16
N TRP A 911 -32.43 2.31 -11.60
CA TRP A 911 -31.36 2.03 -10.65
C TRP A 911 -31.89 2.17 -9.22
N ARG A 912 -31.90 1.08 -8.45
CA ARG A 912 -32.47 1.03 -7.10
C ARG A 912 -31.40 0.72 -6.07
N ALA A 913 -31.50 1.33 -4.90
CA ALA A 913 -30.66 0.95 -3.76
C ALA A 913 -30.98 -0.49 -3.34
N GLY A 914 -29.94 -1.31 -3.19
CA GLY A 914 -30.03 -2.63 -2.58
C GLY A 914 -29.85 -2.57 -1.07
N ASP A 915 -30.40 -3.55 -0.36
CA ASP A 915 -30.34 -3.65 1.10
C ASP A 915 -29.01 -4.21 1.63
N GLY A 916 -28.17 -4.76 0.75
CA GLY A 916 -26.92 -5.43 1.08
C GLY A 916 -27.08 -6.88 1.54
N SER A 917 -28.28 -7.47 1.43
CA SER A 917 -28.52 -8.84 1.92
C SER A 917 -28.02 -9.92 0.96
N ARG A 918 -28.08 -9.66 -0.36
CA ARG A 918 -27.71 -10.63 -1.41
C ARG A 918 -26.93 -9.96 -2.53
N ALA A 919 -25.86 -10.61 -2.97
CA ALA A 919 -25.10 -10.19 -4.15
C ALA A 919 -25.86 -10.58 -5.42
N TYR A 920 -25.57 -9.88 -6.52
CA TYR A 920 -26.12 -10.23 -7.84
C TYR A 920 -25.78 -11.68 -8.24
N HIS A 921 -26.80 -12.44 -8.63
CA HIS A 921 -26.68 -13.80 -9.17
C HIS A 921 -26.74 -13.78 -10.70
N ASP A 922 -25.79 -14.47 -11.34
CA ASP A 922 -25.71 -14.62 -12.80
C ASP A 922 -26.06 -16.06 -13.21
N PRO A 923 -27.30 -16.36 -13.64
CA PRO A 923 -27.73 -17.73 -13.97
C PRO A 923 -26.97 -18.37 -15.14
N ILE A 924 -26.36 -17.56 -16.00
CA ILE A 924 -25.56 -18.04 -17.13
C ILE A 924 -24.23 -18.60 -16.62
N ARG A 925 -23.61 -17.91 -15.65
CA ARG A 925 -22.29 -18.26 -15.11
C ARG A 925 -22.36 -19.14 -13.87
N GLN A 926 -23.40 -19.02 -13.06
CA GLN A 926 -23.66 -19.79 -11.85
C GLN A 926 -25.01 -20.48 -12.01
N PRO A 927 -25.08 -21.62 -12.73
CA PRO A 927 -26.34 -22.28 -13.07
C PRO A 927 -27.19 -22.64 -11.86
N THR A 928 -26.55 -23.07 -10.78
CA THR A 928 -27.19 -23.48 -9.53
C THR A 928 -26.72 -22.53 -8.43
N ILE A 929 -27.66 -21.92 -7.72
CA ILE A 929 -27.38 -21.17 -6.50
C ILE A 929 -27.08 -22.19 -5.40
N GLY A 930 -26.10 -21.92 -4.54
CA GLY A 930 -25.86 -22.78 -3.39
C GLY A 930 -27.08 -22.83 -2.46
N SER A 931 -27.28 -23.94 -1.77
CA SER A 931 -28.28 -24.04 -0.69
C SER A 931 -28.07 -23.03 0.43
N GLU A 932 -26.85 -22.48 0.52
CA GLU A 932 -26.47 -21.37 1.38
C GLU A 932 -26.13 -20.16 0.49
N ALA A 933 -26.71 -18.99 0.78
CA ALA A 933 -26.49 -17.79 -0.02
C ALA A 933 -25.10 -17.18 0.25
N ALA A 934 -24.34 -16.86 -0.81
CA ALA A 934 -23.13 -16.06 -0.70
C ALA A 934 -23.38 -14.76 0.06
N ARG A 935 -22.57 -14.55 1.10
CA ARG A 935 -22.57 -13.31 1.85
C ARG A 935 -21.83 -12.23 1.05
N PRO A 936 -22.46 -11.08 0.77
CA PRO A 936 -21.76 -9.93 0.21
C PRO A 936 -20.58 -9.51 1.11
N ASN A 937 -19.53 -8.95 0.50
CA ASN A 937 -18.33 -8.57 1.26
C ASN A 937 -18.65 -7.39 2.22
N PRO A 938 -18.55 -7.59 3.55
CA PRO A 938 -18.97 -6.57 4.53
C PRO A 938 -18.06 -5.34 4.56
N PHE A 939 -16.76 -5.50 4.29
CA PHE A 939 -15.82 -4.38 4.25
C PHE A 939 -16.20 -3.37 3.16
N PHE A 940 -16.47 -3.86 1.94
CA PHE A 940 -16.85 -2.97 0.84
C PHE A 940 -18.24 -2.36 1.00
N GLN A 941 -19.16 -3.07 1.67
CA GLN A 941 -20.45 -2.47 2.06
C GLN A 941 -20.24 -1.27 2.98
N GLN A 942 -19.44 -1.43 4.03
CA GLN A 942 -19.12 -0.34 4.95
C GLN A 942 -18.34 0.78 4.23
N TYR A 943 -17.41 0.41 3.36
CA TYR A 943 -16.61 1.36 2.59
C TYR A 943 -17.48 2.29 1.75
N TYR A 944 -18.38 1.74 0.92
CA TYR A 944 -19.25 2.55 0.07
C TYR A 944 -20.36 3.29 0.85
N ARG A 945 -20.82 2.75 1.98
CA ARG A 945 -21.86 3.40 2.80
C ARG A 945 -21.33 4.58 3.61
N ALA A 946 -20.09 4.52 4.12
CA ALA A 946 -19.65 5.45 5.16
C ALA A 946 -18.21 5.99 5.00
N VAL A 947 -17.28 5.21 4.43
CA VAL A 947 -15.85 5.58 4.40
C VAL A 947 -15.51 6.38 3.15
N ALA A 948 -16.03 5.98 1.99
CA ALA A 948 -15.75 6.61 0.71
C ALA A 948 -16.08 8.12 0.69
N THR A 949 -17.13 8.55 1.40
CA THR A 949 -17.48 9.98 1.52
C THR A 949 -16.44 10.80 2.31
N GLN A 950 -15.68 10.17 3.22
CA GLN A 950 -14.62 10.81 4.01
C GLN A 950 -13.33 11.01 3.21
N THR A 951 -13.26 10.49 1.99
CA THR A 951 -12.07 10.56 1.12
C THR A 951 -11.97 11.84 0.30
N ALA A 952 -12.88 12.79 0.52
CA ALA A 952 -12.87 14.08 -0.17
C ALA A 952 -11.52 14.81 0.01
N GLY A 953 -10.96 15.32 -1.08
CA GLY A 953 -9.65 15.97 -1.11
C GLY A 953 -8.48 15.06 -0.70
N ILE A 954 -8.63 13.72 -0.73
CA ILE A 954 -7.50 12.80 -0.61
C ILE A 954 -7.04 12.41 -2.02
N GLU A 955 -5.81 12.79 -2.37
CA GLU A 955 -5.11 12.30 -3.55
C GLU A 955 -3.69 11.87 -3.18
N ALA A 956 -3.11 11.04 -4.04
CA ALA A 956 -1.72 10.64 -3.95
C ALA A 956 -0.96 10.99 -5.24
N ARG A 957 0.31 11.34 -5.09
CA ARG A 957 1.23 11.51 -6.24
C ARG A 957 2.50 10.70 -6.01
N GLU A 958 3.17 10.40 -7.11
CA GLU A 958 4.49 9.78 -7.03
C GLU A 958 5.61 10.83 -6.85
N HIS A 959 6.73 10.39 -6.29
CA HIS A 959 7.97 11.13 -6.25
C HIS A 959 9.13 10.21 -6.64
N THR A 960 9.53 10.29 -7.91
CA THR A 960 10.57 9.44 -8.50
C THR A 960 11.47 10.25 -9.41
N ALA A 961 12.64 9.71 -9.76
CA ALA A 961 13.57 10.36 -10.68
C ALA A 961 13.03 10.50 -12.12
N GLN A 962 11.90 9.86 -12.47
CA GLN A 962 11.25 9.97 -13.78
C GLN A 962 10.36 11.22 -13.88
N VAL A 963 9.91 11.74 -12.75
CA VAL A 963 9.11 12.97 -12.69
C VAL A 963 10.04 14.16 -12.94
N SER A 964 9.54 15.12 -13.73
CA SER A 964 10.25 16.37 -14.02
C SER A 964 10.71 17.05 -12.72
N TYR A 965 11.81 17.80 -12.77
CA TYR A 965 12.35 18.46 -11.58
C TYR A 965 11.35 19.48 -11.00
N GLU A 966 10.71 20.26 -11.86
CA GLU A 966 9.71 21.27 -11.48
C GLU A 966 8.48 20.62 -10.79
N ASP A 967 7.95 19.53 -11.36
CA ASP A 967 6.84 18.80 -10.74
C ASP A 967 7.21 18.20 -9.39
N ARG A 968 8.44 17.69 -9.25
CA ARG A 968 8.94 17.19 -7.96
C ARG A 968 8.96 18.29 -6.91
N GLN A 969 9.52 19.46 -7.23
CA GLN A 969 9.51 20.60 -6.30
C GLN A 969 8.09 21.04 -5.92
N ARG A 970 7.18 21.11 -6.91
CA ARG A 970 5.77 21.44 -6.64
C ARG A 970 5.11 20.42 -5.71
N ARG A 971 5.35 19.12 -5.93
CA ARG A 971 4.81 18.03 -5.09
C ARG A 971 5.43 18.03 -3.70
N GLU A 972 6.74 18.25 -3.59
CA GLU A 972 7.45 18.39 -2.31
C GLU A 972 6.88 19.54 -1.49
N GLU A 973 6.64 20.70 -2.11
CA GLU A 973 6.07 21.86 -1.43
C GLU A 973 4.60 21.63 -1.04
N ALA A 974 3.78 21.07 -1.94
CA ALA A 974 2.41 20.71 -1.61
C ALA A 974 2.33 19.68 -0.47
N PHE A 975 3.25 18.72 -0.43
CA PHE A 975 3.38 17.74 0.65
C PHE A 975 3.88 18.40 1.94
N ARG A 976 4.85 19.31 1.87
CA ARG A 976 5.35 20.08 3.02
C ARG A 976 4.20 20.85 3.69
N GLN A 977 3.32 21.48 2.91
CA GLN A 977 2.17 22.24 3.37
C GLN A 977 0.93 21.39 3.73
N GLY A 978 0.99 20.05 3.61
CA GLY A 978 -0.16 19.16 3.87
C GLY A 978 -1.29 19.19 2.83
N ARG A 979 -1.16 19.99 1.75
CA ARG A 979 -2.12 20.04 0.63
C ARG A 979 -2.15 18.74 -0.17
N LEU A 980 -1.00 18.07 -0.29
CA LEU A 980 -0.89 16.72 -0.84
C LEU A 980 -0.74 15.73 0.34
N PRO A 981 -1.79 14.97 0.70
CA PRO A 981 -1.75 14.15 1.90
C PRO A 981 -0.89 12.88 1.75
N ILE A 982 -0.69 12.36 0.53
CA ILE A 982 0.05 11.12 0.31
C ILE A 982 1.08 11.28 -0.80
N LEU A 983 2.31 10.86 -0.50
CA LEU A 983 3.38 10.79 -1.49
C LEU A 983 3.97 9.37 -1.53
N TYR A 984 3.84 8.72 -2.69
CA TYR A 984 4.50 7.45 -2.98
C TYR A 984 5.86 7.71 -3.59
N CYS A 985 6.94 7.36 -2.90
CA CYS A 985 8.28 7.75 -3.29
C CYS A 985 9.21 6.55 -3.46
N SER A 986 10.14 6.70 -4.40
CA SER A 986 11.33 5.85 -4.46
C SER A 986 12.36 6.30 -3.40
N PRO A 987 13.61 5.79 -3.41
CA PRO A 987 14.67 6.32 -2.54
C PRO A 987 14.97 7.83 -2.70
N THR A 988 14.30 8.54 -3.61
CA THR A 988 14.45 10.00 -3.78
C THR A 988 14.08 10.81 -2.54
N MET A 989 13.17 10.33 -1.68
CA MET A 989 12.81 10.97 -0.41
C MET A 989 13.51 10.35 0.80
N GLU A 990 14.41 9.39 0.58
CA GLU A 990 15.09 8.64 1.64
C GLU A 990 16.21 9.45 2.29
N LEU A 991 16.86 10.34 1.52
CA LEU A 991 17.99 11.17 1.91
C LEU A 991 17.75 12.64 1.56
N GLY A 992 18.30 13.54 2.39
CA GLY A 992 18.47 14.94 2.00
C GLY A 992 17.25 15.83 1.86
N ILE A 993 16.05 15.39 2.25
CA ILE A 993 14.85 16.24 2.22
C ILE A 993 14.37 16.50 3.64
N ASP A 994 14.23 17.78 3.98
CA ASP A 994 13.56 18.23 5.19
C ASP A 994 12.05 18.31 4.96
N ILE A 995 11.33 17.50 5.72
CA ILE A 995 9.88 17.37 5.68
C ILE A 995 9.39 17.92 7.01
N ALA A 996 8.83 19.12 6.97
CA ALA A 996 8.22 19.72 8.15
C ALA A 996 7.10 18.81 8.66
N GLN A 997 7.12 18.46 9.95
CA GLN A 997 6.06 17.73 10.67
C GLN A 997 5.49 16.50 9.94
N LEU A 998 6.14 15.34 10.08
CA LEU A 998 5.69 14.04 9.58
C LEU A 998 5.46 13.05 10.75
N ASN A 999 4.22 12.56 10.86
CA ASN A 999 3.78 11.62 11.90
C ASN A 999 3.62 10.17 11.39
N ALA A 1000 3.53 9.95 10.08
CA ALA A 1000 3.33 8.61 9.53
C ALA A 1000 4.25 8.33 8.35
N VAL A 1001 4.91 7.17 8.38
CA VAL A 1001 5.67 6.60 7.27
C VAL A 1001 5.19 5.18 6.99
N ASN A 1002 4.91 4.91 5.73
CA ASN A 1002 4.67 3.56 5.23
C ASN A 1002 5.90 3.03 4.48
N MET A 1003 6.22 1.77 4.67
CA MET A 1003 7.14 1.03 3.82
C MET A 1003 6.35 -0.03 3.06
N ARG A 1004 6.18 0.16 1.74
CA ARG A 1004 5.41 -0.76 0.89
C ARG A 1004 6.03 -2.17 0.80
N ASN A 1005 7.30 -2.29 1.14
CA ASN A 1005 8.05 -3.53 1.33
C ASN A 1005 9.07 -3.30 2.43
N VAL A 1006 9.59 -4.39 3.01
CA VAL A 1006 10.76 -4.29 3.88
C VAL A 1006 11.93 -3.70 3.08
N PRO A 1007 12.57 -2.61 3.53
CA PRO A 1007 13.73 -2.04 2.87
C PRO A 1007 14.88 -3.05 2.79
N PRO A 1008 15.75 -2.98 1.75
CA PRO A 1008 16.75 -4.01 1.50
C PRO A 1008 17.81 -4.16 2.59
N THR A 1009 18.05 -3.12 3.39
CA THR A 1009 19.01 -3.16 4.50
C THR A 1009 18.50 -2.41 5.73
N PRO A 1010 19.00 -2.74 6.94
CA PRO A 1010 18.66 -2.03 8.17
C PRO A 1010 18.96 -0.51 8.13
N ALA A 1011 20.01 -0.11 7.40
CA ALA A 1011 20.33 1.31 7.21
C ALA A 1011 19.22 2.06 6.45
N ASN A 1012 18.70 1.45 5.37
CA ASN A 1012 17.58 2.01 4.61
C ASN A 1012 16.33 2.13 5.49
N TYR A 1013 16.05 1.11 6.32
CA TYR A 1013 14.94 1.14 7.26
C TYR A 1013 15.06 2.30 8.27
N ALA A 1014 16.21 2.44 8.91
CA ALA A 1014 16.47 3.51 9.88
C ALA A 1014 16.35 4.92 9.26
N GLN A 1015 16.77 5.08 8.00
CA GLN A 1015 16.64 6.35 7.29
C GLN A 1015 15.21 6.71 6.94
N ARG A 1016 14.46 5.76 6.36
CA ARG A 1016 13.06 5.94 5.96
C ARG A 1016 12.17 6.16 7.16
N SER A 1017 12.28 5.32 8.19
CA SER A 1017 11.55 5.48 9.46
C SER A 1017 11.91 6.79 10.17
N GLY A 1018 13.19 7.17 10.15
CA GLY A 1018 13.70 8.41 10.71
C GLY A 1018 13.26 9.69 9.98
N ARG A 1019 12.43 9.59 8.94
CA ARG A 1019 11.73 10.75 8.34
C ARG A 1019 10.55 11.20 9.20
N ALA A 1020 9.87 10.27 9.86
CA ALA A 1020 8.86 10.61 10.85
C ALA A 1020 9.48 10.80 12.23
N GLY A 1021 8.88 11.68 13.04
CA GLY A 1021 9.34 11.90 14.41
C GLY A 1021 10.54 12.85 14.57
N ARG A 1022 11.01 13.51 13.50
CA ARG A 1022 12.24 14.34 13.53
C ARG A 1022 12.17 15.54 14.46
N SER A 1023 11.02 16.21 14.51
CA SER A 1023 10.80 17.37 15.39
C SER A 1023 10.42 16.95 16.81
N GLY A 1024 10.62 15.68 17.17
CA GLY A 1024 10.03 15.09 18.37
C GLY A 1024 8.52 15.11 18.25
N GLN A 1025 7.95 14.38 17.28
CA GLN A 1025 6.51 14.10 17.18
C GLN A 1025 6.25 12.59 17.27
N PRO A 1026 5.10 12.08 17.76
CA PRO A 1026 4.88 10.65 17.83
C PRO A 1026 4.78 10.17 16.39
N ALA A 1027 5.52 9.13 16.07
CA ALA A 1027 5.60 8.62 14.72
C ALA A 1027 5.09 7.20 14.64
N MET A 1028 4.16 6.97 13.72
CA MET A 1028 3.74 5.65 13.29
C MET A 1028 4.55 5.25 12.05
N VAL A 1029 5.30 4.16 12.16
CA VAL A 1029 6.03 3.56 11.05
C VAL A 1029 5.42 2.20 10.80
N PHE A 1030 4.75 2.01 9.67
CA PHE A 1030 4.19 0.70 9.31
C PHE A 1030 4.86 0.13 8.07
N THR A 1031 5.14 -1.17 8.10
CA THR A 1031 5.87 -1.88 7.05
C THR A 1031 5.05 -3.06 6.58
N TYR A 1032 4.79 -3.12 5.27
CA TYR A 1032 4.12 -4.25 4.65
C TYR A 1032 5.14 -5.33 4.27
N CYS A 1033 5.06 -6.50 4.88
CA CYS A 1033 5.88 -7.68 4.58
C CYS A 1033 5.19 -8.56 3.53
N ALA A 1034 5.79 -8.69 2.35
CA ALA A 1034 5.20 -9.47 1.26
C ALA A 1034 5.46 -10.98 1.39
N SER A 1035 4.40 -11.80 1.38
CA SER A 1035 4.51 -13.27 1.50
C SER A 1035 5.28 -13.97 0.38
N GLY A 1036 5.58 -13.30 -0.75
CA GLY A 1036 6.33 -13.88 -1.87
C GLY A 1036 7.82 -13.54 -1.91
N SER A 1037 8.32 -12.75 -0.96
CA SER A 1037 9.73 -12.34 -0.87
C SER A 1037 10.39 -13.07 0.29
N PRO A 1038 11.40 -13.93 0.08
CA PRO A 1038 12.10 -14.60 1.18
C PRO A 1038 12.71 -13.61 2.20
N HIS A 1039 13.12 -12.44 1.71
CA HIS A 1039 13.61 -11.36 2.56
C HIS A 1039 12.51 -10.80 3.46
N ASP A 1040 11.31 -10.54 2.91
CA ASP A 1040 10.20 -9.99 3.69
C ASP A 1040 9.61 -11.03 4.65
N GLN A 1041 9.60 -12.32 4.28
CA GLN A 1041 9.11 -13.42 5.13
C GLN A 1041 9.93 -13.60 6.43
N TYR A 1042 11.18 -13.13 6.45
CA TYR A 1042 12.01 -13.16 7.67
C TYR A 1042 11.48 -12.20 8.75
N PHE A 1043 10.80 -11.11 8.36
CA PHE A 1043 10.29 -10.05 9.24
C PHE A 1043 8.78 -10.15 9.43
#